data_AF-A0A510NUY3-F1
#
_entry.id   AF-A0A510NUY3-F1
#
_cell.length_a   1.000
_cell.length_b   1.000
_cell.length_c   1.000
_cell.angle_alpha   90.00
_cell.angle_beta   90.00
_cell.angle_gamma   90.00
#
_symmetry.space_group_name_H-M   'P 1'
#
loop_
_entity.id
_entity.type
_entity.pdbx_description
1 polymer ?
#
loop_
_entity_poly.entity_id
_entity_poly.type
_entity_poly.pdbx_seq_one_letter_code
_entity_poly.pdbx_strand_id
1 'polypeptide(L)'
;MSEPEISKSAIQATATSPAGDEDSKGTSYAVADNGNVIENGLQRGLKSRHLVMISFGGVVGASIWYGTGFAVAYSGPVGALICFFIVGIDVFFVMQCLGEMSTLFPIPGAFIELAGRFVDPALAFSVGYNYWYLWVTNIAGDFNASSIIMGYWTSAVPSYGWILIWWAFYQVTTLLGVVVWGEMEFYFACWKLLCILGGFLCAILLNTGAIGGEYIGFRYWKDPGPIANGINGFGQSFLLAAVYYCGTEMLALTAAESKHPERDVPKAIKQTFWRVLIIFMGLVFFAGILVPSNSPDLLTAATKSGKSPWTIAFKNAGAPQLGNVVNVVMITAQFSSMNSALYVASRSLVTLASQGRAPRFFAKTTKNGTPVNSLVFCNALGLIAMLNYKAGPGKVFTYLVDISGSATYIAWAVIGVTHIRFRRAWAVQGHSTTELPYKALFYPYGTWFVVFINTFLTLIAGYSVFIDGFDAVGFVVNYIVVAVFVVLFVGWKIIKRTKMVPLMEVDLLTGRRDISQQQFEKEIMASTGKHVVFDVVGTCVSYEAFFNGIEARMGDRLRAEGIKPRLFGFAWMEAAERECSYLDRSGRYVPFWNVFQPLFFRILWMAGIQEPRKFATDEDAAFMVGEYRKLAARPGVQECWARLREAGFTVWAVTTGDAARVQRYLANAGVELPTENFVTCDDLGIAKPSLEVYKHVLNKFPGADEKWFAAAHMWDTSAAKQAGFKAAWTSDYEKEPVTEVFGKVDVLADSLVEMADKIIAASNT
;
A
#
# COMPACT_ATOMS: atom_id res chain seq x y z
N MET A 1 -55.08 -29.52 1.80
CA MET A 1 -55.78 -29.28 3.08
C MET A 1 -55.71 -30.57 3.86
N SER A 2 -55.15 -30.69 5.05
CA SER A 2 -54.50 -29.75 5.98
C SER A 2 -53.95 -30.62 7.11
N GLU A 3 -52.64 -30.57 7.37
CA GLU A 3 -52.05 -31.01 8.64
C GLU A 3 -52.34 -29.98 9.73
N PRO A 4 -52.31 -30.40 11.00
CA PRO A 4 -51.93 -29.51 12.09
C PRO A 4 -50.68 -29.99 12.84
N GLU A 5 -49.84 -29.00 13.16
CA GLU A 5 -48.66 -29.03 14.04
C GLU A 5 -49.01 -29.44 15.50
N ILE A 6 -47.98 -29.74 16.31
CA ILE A 6 -47.64 -28.98 17.54
C ILE A 6 -46.37 -29.51 18.24
N SER A 7 -45.45 -28.56 18.48
CA SER A 7 -44.56 -28.31 19.63
C SER A 7 -43.30 -29.15 19.95
N LYS A 8 -42.18 -28.41 20.01
CA LYS A 8 -40.93 -28.72 20.71
C LYS A 8 -40.89 -28.04 22.08
N SER A 9 -40.47 -28.75 23.13
CA SER A 9 -39.75 -28.12 24.27
C SER A 9 -38.93 -29.13 25.08
N ALA A 10 -37.64 -28.80 25.26
CA ALA A 10 -36.71 -29.04 26.38
C ALA A 10 -36.55 -30.45 26.99
N ILE A 11 -35.30 -30.92 27.09
CA ILE A 11 -34.65 -31.40 28.32
C ILE A 11 -33.10 -31.34 28.16
N GLN A 12 -32.49 -30.83 29.22
CA GLN A 12 -31.07 -30.58 29.54
C GLN A 12 -30.27 -31.87 29.79
N ALA A 13 -28.94 -31.81 29.60
CA ALA A 13 -28.00 -32.48 30.49
C ALA A 13 -26.61 -31.80 30.48
N THR A 14 -26.24 -31.30 31.65
CA THR A 14 -24.98 -30.71 32.10
C THR A 14 -23.84 -31.72 32.20
N ALA A 15 -22.61 -31.29 31.88
CA ALA A 15 -21.38 -31.88 32.42
C ALA A 15 -20.34 -30.77 32.68
N THR A 16 -20.02 -30.58 33.96
CA THR A 16 -18.96 -29.72 34.50
C THR A 16 -17.58 -30.39 34.40
N SER A 17 -16.53 -29.60 34.14
CA SER A 17 -15.12 -29.96 34.37
C SER A 17 -14.34 -28.68 34.79
N PRO A 18 -13.28 -28.79 35.61
CA PRO A 18 -12.90 -27.78 36.60
C PRO A 18 -11.89 -26.73 36.11
N ALA A 19 -11.74 -25.70 36.94
CA ALA A 19 -10.89 -24.52 36.77
C ALA A 19 -9.41 -24.82 36.47
N GLY A 20 -8.85 -24.05 35.53
CA GLY A 20 -7.43 -23.93 35.21
C GLY A 20 -7.23 -22.95 34.04
N ASP A 21 -6.46 -21.89 34.29
CA ASP A 21 -5.92 -20.88 33.35
C ASP A 21 -6.89 -19.90 32.65
N GLU A 22 -7.30 -18.86 33.39
CA GLU A 22 -7.69 -17.56 32.83
C GLU A 22 -6.44 -16.77 32.39
N ASP A 23 -5.82 -17.12 31.25
CA ASP A 23 -4.91 -16.19 30.53
C ASP A 23 -4.65 -16.62 29.08
N SER A 24 -5.72 -16.67 28.27
CA SER A 24 -5.60 -16.51 26.81
C SER A 24 -6.94 -16.14 26.18
N LYS A 25 -7.39 -14.90 26.40
CA LYS A 25 -8.39 -14.31 25.50
C LYS A 25 -7.72 -14.01 24.16
N GLY A 26 -7.60 -15.04 23.32
CA GLY A 26 -7.42 -14.83 21.89
C GLY A 26 -8.58 -13.99 21.38
N THR A 27 -8.31 -12.76 20.95
CA THR A 27 -9.31 -11.89 20.34
C THR A 27 -9.84 -12.60 19.09
N SER A 28 -11.03 -13.18 19.19
CA SER A 28 -11.77 -13.66 18.03
C SER A 28 -12.10 -12.44 17.16
N TYR A 29 -11.34 -12.25 16.09
CA TYR A 29 -11.64 -11.21 15.12
C TYR A 29 -12.86 -11.64 14.30
N ALA A 30 -13.80 -10.71 14.07
CA ALA A 30 -14.88 -10.96 13.13
C ALA A 30 -14.31 -11.09 11.71
N VAL A 31 -14.92 -11.92 10.87
CA VAL A 31 -14.47 -12.17 9.50
C VAL A 31 -15.59 -11.76 8.55
N ALA A 32 -15.26 -10.97 7.52
CA ALA A 32 -16.18 -10.55 6.47
C ALA A 32 -16.53 -11.72 5.53
N ASP A 33 -17.59 -11.58 4.72
CA ASP A 33 -18.07 -12.64 3.82
C ASP A 33 -16.99 -13.12 2.82
N ASN A 34 -15.98 -12.31 2.57
CA ASN A 34 -14.85 -12.60 1.68
C ASN A 34 -13.58 -13.10 2.40
N GLY A 35 -13.66 -13.45 3.68
CA GLY A 35 -12.55 -13.99 4.46
C GLY A 35 -11.61 -12.95 5.10
N ASN A 36 -11.85 -11.65 4.89
CA ASN A 36 -11.01 -10.60 5.49
C ASN A 36 -11.34 -10.35 6.97
N VAL A 37 -10.32 -10.02 7.76
CA VAL A 37 -10.46 -9.67 9.18
C VAL A 37 -11.18 -8.33 9.37
N ILE A 38 -12.11 -8.28 10.31
CA ILE A 38 -12.82 -7.09 10.77
C ILE A 38 -12.29 -6.73 12.16
N GLU A 39 -11.74 -5.52 12.27
CA GLU A 39 -11.17 -4.99 13.50
C GLU A 39 -11.81 -3.63 13.79
N ASN A 40 -12.34 -3.44 15.01
CA ASN A 40 -13.11 -2.26 15.40
C ASN A 40 -14.29 -1.93 14.44
N GLY A 41 -14.87 -2.98 13.84
CA GLY A 41 -16.00 -2.86 12.90
C GLY A 41 -15.62 -2.54 11.46
N LEU A 42 -14.35 -2.28 11.14
CA LEU A 42 -13.88 -2.00 9.78
C LEU A 42 -13.13 -3.20 9.20
N GLN A 43 -13.33 -3.46 7.91
CA GLN A 43 -12.71 -4.57 7.20
C GLN A 43 -11.28 -4.20 6.76
N ARG A 44 -10.30 -5.06 7.08
CA ARG A 44 -8.90 -4.95 6.61
C ARG A 44 -8.77 -5.65 5.26
N GLY A 45 -9.00 -4.91 4.17
CA GLY A 45 -9.05 -5.46 2.80
C GLY A 45 -8.01 -4.93 1.82
N LEU A 46 -7.19 -3.94 2.20
CA LEU A 46 -6.20 -3.34 1.31
C LEU A 46 -4.92 -4.16 1.22
N LYS A 47 -4.45 -4.41 0.00
CA LYS A 47 -3.18 -5.08 -0.30
C LYS A 47 -2.03 -4.06 -0.30
N SER A 48 -0.78 -4.49 -0.12
CA SER A 48 0.39 -3.59 -0.17
C SER A 48 0.47 -2.76 -1.45
N ARG A 49 0.05 -3.31 -2.61
CA ARG A 49 -0.05 -2.57 -3.88
C ARG A 49 -1.04 -1.41 -3.83
N HIS A 50 -2.15 -1.58 -3.10
CA HIS A 50 -3.14 -0.52 -2.92
C HIS A 50 -2.54 0.61 -2.10
N LEU A 51 -1.85 0.29 -1.00
CA LEU A 51 -1.19 1.28 -0.15
C LEU A 51 -0.17 2.13 -0.91
N VAL A 52 0.65 1.51 -1.75
CA VAL A 52 1.63 2.22 -2.60
C VAL A 52 0.95 3.08 -3.66
N MET A 53 -0.13 2.62 -4.30
CA MET A 53 -0.82 3.46 -5.29
C MET A 53 -1.61 4.59 -4.66
N ILE A 54 -2.18 4.39 -3.47
CA ILE A 54 -2.81 5.45 -2.67
C ILE A 54 -1.77 6.51 -2.28
N SER A 55 -0.54 6.11 -1.91
CA SER A 55 0.54 7.06 -1.59
C SER A 55 0.96 7.90 -2.80
N PHE A 56 1.00 7.28 -3.99
CA PHE A 56 1.40 7.92 -5.24
C PHE A 56 0.31 8.81 -5.84
N GLY A 57 -0.92 8.31 -5.93
CA GLY A 57 -1.99 8.91 -6.73
C GLY A 57 -3.17 9.46 -5.93
N GLY A 58 -3.39 9.01 -4.69
CA GLY A 58 -4.62 9.29 -3.93
C GLY A 58 -4.85 10.77 -3.60
N VAL A 59 -3.81 11.59 -3.68
CA VAL A 59 -3.88 13.02 -3.35
C VAL A 59 -3.97 13.92 -4.60
N VAL A 60 -3.70 13.39 -5.79
CA VAL A 60 -3.84 14.16 -7.03
C VAL A 60 -5.30 14.12 -7.48
N GLY A 61 -6.01 15.23 -7.28
CA GLY A 61 -7.40 15.40 -7.72
C GLY A 61 -7.53 16.19 -9.01
N ALA A 62 -8.77 16.31 -9.52
CA ALA A 62 -9.07 17.10 -10.72
C ALA A 62 -8.74 18.58 -10.56
N SER A 63 -8.94 19.09 -9.34
CA SER A 63 -8.89 20.52 -9.07
C SER A 63 -7.53 21.13 -9.35
N ILE A 64 -6.44 20.37 -9.26
CA ILE A 64 -5.09 20.85 -9.55
C ILE A 64 -4.94 21.41 -10.97
N TRP A 65 -5.68 20.86 -11.94
CA TRP A 65 -5.56 21.29 -13.33
C TRP A 65 -6.04 22.72 -13.53
N TYR A 66 -7.09 23.17 -12.83
CA TYR A 66 -7.56 24.55 -12.93
C TYR A 66 -7.12 25.44 -11.77
N GLY A 67 -6.88 24.87 -10.58
CA GLY A 67 -6.43 25.65 -9.43
C GLY A 67 -4.94 25.97 -9.46
N THR A 68 -4.10 25.26 -10.22
CA THR A 68 -2.78 25.82 -10.59
C THR A 68 -2.93 27.15 -11.32
N GLY A 69 -3.97 27.28 -12.15
CA GLY A 69 -4.38 28.56 -12.75
C GLY A 69 -4.80 29.60 -11.72
N PHE A 70 -5.51 29.21 -10.66
CA PHE A 70 -5.83 30.07 -9.52
C PHE A 70 -4.55 30.57 -8.83
N ALA A 71 -3.59 29.68 -8.52
CA ALA A 71 -2.30 30.09 -7.91
C ALA A 71 -1.54 31.08 -8.80
N VAL A 72 -1.48 30.82 -10.10
CA VAL A 72 -0.82 31.69 -11.09
C VAL A 72 -1.55 33.03 -11.20
N ALA A 73 -2.88 33.06 -11.17
CA ALA A 73 -3.65 34.29 -11.21
C ALA A 73 -3.44 35.17 -9.97
N TYR A 74 -3.38 34.55 -8.78
CA TYR A 74 -3.22 35.29 -7.54
C TYR A 74 -1.78 35.73 -7.28
N SER A 75 -0.79 34.86 -7.49
CA SER A 75 0.60 35.11 -7.08
C SER A 75 1.60 35.24 -8.22
N GLY A 76 1.17 35.04 -9.47
CA GLY A 76 2.06 34.99 -10.64
C GLY A 76 2.79 33.64 -10.73
N PRO A 77 3.50 33.39 -11.84
CA PRO A 77 4.16 32.11 -12.09
C PRO A 77 5.26 31.80 -11.08
N VAL A 78 6.09 32.78 -10.72
CA VAL A 78 7.17 32.59 -9.73
C VAL A 78 6.62 32.58 -8.31
N GLY A 79 5.66 33.47 -8.01
CA GLY A 79 5.01 33.49 -6.69
C GLY A 79 4.31 32.18 -6.37
N ALA A 80 3.63 31.57 -7.34
CA ALA A 80 2.99 30.27 -7.18
C ALA A 80 4.02 29.17 -6.88
N LEU A 81 5.13 29.14 -7.62
CA LEU A 81 6.22 28.18 -7.37
C LEU A 81 6.84 28.34 -5.99
N ILE A 82 7.06 29.56 -5.52
CA ILE A 82 7.58 29.82 -4.18
C ILE A 82 6.61 29.29 -3.12
N CYS A 83 5.31 29.55 -3.27
CA CYS A 83 4.30 29.06 -2.32
C CYS A 83 4.31 27.53 -2.23
N PHE A 84 4.23 26.85 -3.39
CA PHE A 84 4.24 25.38 -3.45
C PHE A 84 5.57 24.79 -2.97
N PHE A 85 6.70 25.44 -3.22
CA PHE A 85 8.00 24.98 -2.74
C PHE A 85 8.11 25.05 -1.21
N ILE A 86 7.72 26.17 -0.60
CA ILE A 86 7.76 26.35 0.86
C ILE A 86 6.84 25.32 1.54
N VAL A 87 5.60 25.18 1.07
CA VAL A 87 4.66 24.19 1.63
C VAL A 87 5.13 22.76 1.34
N GLY A 88 5.80 22.51 0.21
CA GLY A 88 6.42 21.23 -0.09
C GLY A 88 7.52 20.84 0.90
N ILE A 89 8.34 21.80 1.35
CA ILE A 89 9.33 21.59 2.43
C ILE A 89 8.62 21.30 3.75
N ASP A 90 7.57 22.04 4.07
CA ASP A 90 6.77 21.80 5.28
C ASP A 90 6.19 20.39 5.31
N VAL A 91 5.52 19.97 4.24
CA VAL A 91 4.94 18.63 4.09
C VAL A 91 6.01 17.55 4.23
N PHE A 92 7.22 17.77 3.69
CA PHE A 92 8.33 16.84 3.90
C PHE A 92 8.62 16.63 5.39
N PHE A 93 8.71 17.70 6.18
CA PHE A 93 8.93 17.60 7.62
C PHE A 93 7.71 17.06 8.39
N VAL A 94 6.48 17.36 7.96
CA VAL A 94 5.26 16.73 8.49
C VAL A 94 5.35 15.21 8.32
N MET A 95 5.75 14.73 7.14
CA MET A 95 5.93 13.31 6.87
C MET A 95 7.10 12.70 7.65
N GLN A 96 8.16 13.45 7.95
CA GLN A 96 9.21 12.98 8.88
C GLN A 96 8.62 12.72 10.28
N CYS A 97 7.81 13.66 10.80
CA CYS A 97 7.17 13.53 12.11
C CYS A 97 6.20 12.33 12.16
N LEU A 98 5.38 12.17 11.12
CA LEU A 98 4.47 11.02 11.02
C LEU A 98 5.22 9.70 10.84
N GLY A 99 6.32 9.67 10.09
CA GLY A 99 7.11 8.45 9.91
C GLY A 99 7.64 7.89 11.21
N GLU A 100 8.22 8.74 12.06
CA GLU A 100 8.79 8.30 13.34
C GLU A 100 7.69 7.82 14.30
N MET A 101 6.53 8.49 14.33
CA MET A 101 5.41 8.07 15.18
C MET A 101 4.64 6.85 14.66
N SER A 102 4.33 6.80 13.37
CA SER A 102 3.45 5.78 12.77
C SER A 102 4.15 4.48 12.43
N THR A 103 5.49 4.47 12.31
CA THR A 103 6.25 3.21 12.24
C THR A 103 6.28 2.49 13.58
N LEU A 104 6.36 3.24 14.68
CA LEU A 104 6.38 2.69 16.03
C LEU A 104 4.97 2.37 16.56
N PHE A 105 4.00 3.24 16.29
CA PHE A 105 2.60 3.10 16.71
C PHE A 105 1.65 3.09 15.50
N PRO A 106 1.58 1.99 14.74
CA PRO A 106 0.64 1.82 13.63
C PRO A 106 -0.77 1.53 14.15
N ILE A 107 -1.39 2.52 14.80
CA ILE A 107 -2.70 2.40 15.47
C ILE A 107 -3.85 3.01 14.65
N PRO A 108 -5.08 2.46 14.73
CA PRO A 108 -6.25 3.08 14.14
C PRO A 108 -6.45 4.52 14.62
N GLY A 109 -6.77 5.44 13.70
CA GLY A 109 -6.88 6.88 13.99
C GLY A 109 -5.56 7.66 13.94
N ALA A 110 -4.41 6.97 13.87
CA ALA A 110 -3.08 7.53 13.65
C ALA A 110 -2.80 8.81 14.48
N PHE A 111 -2.41 9.90 13.82
CA PHE A 111 -2.04 11.15 14.49
C PHE A 111 -3.15 11.78 15.34
N ILE A 112 -4.43 11.51 15.04
CA ILE A 112 -5.55 11.99 15.86
C ILE A 112 -5.50 11.31 17.23
N GLU A 113 -5.29 10.00 17.26
CA GLU A 113 -5.23 9.26 18.52
C GLU A 113 -3.92 9.50 19.26
N LEU A 114 -2.80 9.59 18.54
CA LEU A 114 -1.51 9.94 19.13
C LEU A 114 -1.51 11.34 19.75
N ALA A 115 -2.25 12.31 19.20
CA ALA A 115 -2.42 13.62 19.83
C ALA A 115 -3.10 13.51 21.21
N GLY A 116 -4.06 12.58 21.36
CA GLY A 116 -4.77 12.36 22.62
C GLY A 116 -3.91 11.64 23.65
N ARG A 117 -3.23 10.59 23.17
CA ARG A 117 -2.35 9.74 23.95
C ARG A 117 -1.11 10.49 24.44
N PHE A 118 -0.47 11.25 23.56
CA PHE A 118 0.76 11.93 23.88
C PHE A 118 0.49 13.31 24.46
N VAL A 119 -0.50 14.08 23.97
CA VAL A 119 -0.70 15.49 24.34
C VAL A 119 -1.85 15.71 25.33
N ASP A 120 -3.09 15.63 24.86
CA ASP A 120 -4.29 15.87 25.67
C ASP A 120 -5.50 15.27 24.92
N PRO A 121 -6.41 14.52 25.58
CA PRO A 121 -7.61 14.02 24.94
C PRO A 121 -8.51 15.11 24.30
N ALA A 122 -8.48 16.35 24.79
CA ALA A 122 -9.16 17.49 24.15
C ALA A 122 -8.51 17.89 22.82
N LEU A 123 -7.19 17.74 22.69
CA LEU A 123 -6.50 18.01 21.44
C LEU A 123 -6.89 16.97 20.38
N ALA A 124 -6.96 15.69 20.75
CA ALA A 124 -7.47 14.63 19.87
C ALA A 124 -8.90 14.87 19.40
N PHE A 125 -9.79 15.29 20.31
CA PHE A 125 -11.17 15.65 19.96
C PHE A 125 -11.19 16.77 18.90
N SER A 126 -10.43 17.84 19.14
CA SER A 126 -10.44 19.03 18.28
C SER A 126 -9.79 18.77 16.93
N VAL A 127 -8.62 18.11 16.90
CA VAL A 127 -7.94 17.76 15.66
C VAL A 127 -8.73 16.72 14.87
N GLY A 128 -9.42 15.80 15.54
CA GLY A 128 -10.26 14.81 14.87
C GLY A 128 -11.47 15.44 14.17
N TYR A 129 -12.18 16.37 14.82
CA TYR A 129 -13.23 17.14 14.16
C TYR A 129 -12.67 18.07 13.06
N ASN A 130 -11.51 18.70 13.31
CA ASN A 130 -10.83 19.53 12.30
C ASN A 130 -10.49 18.76 11.04
N TYR A 131 -9.92 17.58 11.21
CA TYR A 131 -9.61 16.71 10.10
C TYR A 131 -10.88 16.19 9.41
N TRP A 132 -11.93 15.89 10.15
CA TRP A 132 -13.20 15.45 9.59
C TRP A 132 -13.87 16.53 8.72
N TYR A 133 -14.06 17.76 9.23
CA TYR A 133 -14.70 18.81 8.44
C TYR A 133 -13.82 19.29 7.28
N LEU A 134 -12.50 19.19 7.40
CA LEU A 134 -11.57 19.39 6.29
C LEU A 134 -11.93 18.47 5.11
N TRP A 135 -12.10 17.17 5.36
CA TRP A 135 -12.47 16.24 4.29
C TRP A 135 -13.89 16.47 3.76
N VAL A 136 -14.82 16.90 4.61
CA VAL A 136 -16.15 17.34 4.16
C VAL A 136 -16.04 18.55 3.22
N THR A 137 -15.17 19.50 3.50
CA THR A 137 -14.96 20.67 2.61
C THR A 137 -14.28 20.27 1.30
N ASN A 138 -13.39 19.27 1.31
CA ASN A 138 -12.83 18.70 0.08
C ASN A 138 -13.91 18.00 -0.75
N ILE A 139 -14.83 17.24 -0.13
CA ILE A 139 -15.98 16.64 -0.81
C ILE A 139 -16.86 17.72 -1.46
N ALA A 140 -17.18 18.79 -0.73
CA ALA A 140 -17.92 19.92 -1.30
C ALA A 140 -17.14 20.60 -2.44
N GLY A 141 -15.82 20.69 -2.32
CA GLY A 141 -14.93 21.24 -3.35
C GLY A 141 -14.97 20.42 -4.63
N ASP A 142 -14.95 19.11 -4.48
CA ASP A 142 -15.04 18.12 -5.55
C ASP A 142 -16.41 18.14 -6.25
N PHE A 143 -17.51 18.33 -5.52
CA PHE A 143 -18.83 18.54 -6.14
C PHE A 143 -18.91 19.86 -6.90
N ASN A 144 -18.37 20.94 -6.35
CA ASN A 144 -18.29 22.22 -7.05
C ASN A 144 -17.42 22.11 -8.31
N ALA A 145 -16.31 21.38 -8.23
CA ALA A 145 -15.42 21.07 -9.35
C ALA A 145 -16.16 20.33 -10.46
N SER A 146 -16.89 19.26 -10.12
CA SER A 146 -17.74 18.53 -11.08
C SER A 146 -18.68 19.46 -11.85
N SER A 147 -19.29 20.44 -11.18
CA SER A 147 -20.13 21.42 -11.87
C SER A 147 -19.35 22.33 -12.82
N ILE A 148 -18.14 22.76 -12.46
CA ILE A 148 -17.28 23.61 -13.32
C ILE A 148 -16.86 22.81 -14.56
N ILE A 149 -16.40 21.58 -14.36
CA ILE A 149 -15.89 20.69 -15.40
C ILE A 149 -17.01 20.34 -16.40
N MET A 150 -18.21 20.00 -15.93
CA MET A 150 -19.33 19.69 -16.82
C MET A 150 -19.86 20.93 -17.57
N GLY A 151 -19.77 22.11 -16.94
CA GLY A 151 -20.12 23.39 -17.56
C GLY A 151 -19.28 23.71 -18.81
N TYR A 152 -18.12 23.07 -18.99
CA TYR A 152 -17.34 23.19 -20.22
C TYR A 152 -18.05 22.63 -21.46
N TRP A 153 -18.81 21.53 -21.32
CA TRP A 153 -19.48 20.88 -22.44
C TRP A 153 -20.89 21.41 -22.69
N THR A 154 -21.62 21.76 -21.64
CA THR A 154 -22.98 22.26 -21.80
C THR A 154 -23.41 23.15 -20.64
N SER A 155 -24.16 24.20 -20.98
CA SER A 155 -24.84 25.08 -20.03
C SER A 155 -26.33 24.73 -19.86
N ALA A 156 -26.83 23.68 -20.52
CA ALA A 156 -28.24 23.29 -20.46
C ALA A 156 -28.65 22.77 -19.08
N VAL A 157 -27.70 22.17 -18.35
CA VAL A 157 -27.92 21.68 -16.99
C VAL A 157 -27.39 22.73 -16.00
N PRO A 158 -28.22 23.23 -15.07
CA PRO A 158 -27.77 24.16 -14.04
C PRO A 158 -26.68 23.55 -13.15
N SER A 159 -25.88 24.40 -12.52
CA SER A 159 -24.75 23.97 -11.66
C SER A 159 -25.16 23.00 -10.55
N TYR A 160 -26.30 23.27 -9.88
CA TYR A 160 -26.84 22.38 -8.85
C TYR A 160 -27.30 21.03 -9.42
N GLY A 161 -27.72 20.97 -10.68
CA GLY A 161 -28.12 19.75 -11.36
C GLY A 161 -26.95 18.80 -11.52
N TRP A 162 -25.79 19.32 -11.93
CA TRP A 162 -24.55 18.54 -11.98
C TRP A 162 -24.14 18.04 -10.60
N ILE A 163 -24.20 18.90 -9.58
CA ILE A 163 -23.89 18.51 -8.19
C ILE A 163 -24.78 17.34 -7.74
N LEU A 164 -26.09 17.39 -7.99
CA LEU A 164 -27.02 16.33 -7.59
C LEU A 164 -26.78 15.01 -8.33
N ILE A 165 -26.49 15.06 -9.63
CA ILE A 165 -26.18 13.86 -10.44
C ILE A 165 -24.93 13.17 -9.87
N TRP A 166 -23.86 13.93 -9.66
CA TRP A 166 -22.62 13.39 -9.10
C TRP A 166 -22.83 12.92 -7.66
N TRP A 167 -23.60 13.64 -6.83
CA TRP A 167 -23.92 13.24 -5.47
C TRP A 167 -24.61 11.88 -5.40
N ALA A 168 -25.62 11.67 -6.25
CA ALA A 168 -26.33 10.39 -6.34
C ALA A 168 -25.39 9.28 -6.82
N PHE A 169 -24.56 9.57 -7.82
CA PHE A 169 -23.58 8.62 -8.34
C PHE A 169 -22.56 8.17 -7.28
N TYR A 170 -21.93 9.11 -6.56
CA TYR A 170 -20.99 8.76 -5.49
C TYR A 170 -21.65 8.09 -4.29
N GLN A 171 -22.93 8.40 -4.02
CA GLN A 171 -23.68 7.70 -2.98
C GLN A 171 -23.77 6.20 -3.26
N VAL A 172 -23.91 5.81 -4.54
CA VAL A 172 -23.95 4.40 -4.94
C VAL A 172 -22.55 3.78 -4.88
N THR A 173 -21.54 4.42 -5.49
CA THR A 173 -20.20 3.81 -5.60
C THR A 173 -19.53 3.63 -4.25
N THR A 174 -19.72 4.55 -3.30
CA THR A 174 -19.11 4.46 -1.97
C THR A 174 -19.69 3.35 -1.08
N LEU A 175 -20.87 2.84 -1.41
CA LEU A 175 -21.50 1.73 -0.67
C LEU A 175 -20.98 0.35 -1.10
N LEU A 176 -20.16 0.26 -2.17
CA LEU A 176 -19.62 -0.99 -2.72
C LEU A 176 -18.53 -1.64 -1.84
N GLY A 177 -18.08 -0.97 -0.78
CA GLY A 177 -17.13 -1.52 0.21
C GLY A 177 -15.65 -1.29 -0.11
N VAL A 178 -14.79 -1.59 0.87
CA VAL A 178 -13.36 -1.21 0.85
C VAL A 178 -12.53 -1.94 -0.21
N VAL A 179 -12.88 -3.18 -0.54
CA VAL A 179 -12.12 -3.97 -1.54
C VAL A 179 -12.33 -3.40 -2.93
N VAL A 180 -13.58 -3.13 -3.31
CA VAL A 180 -13.92 -2.50 -4.60
C VAL A 180 -13.27 -1.12 -4.68
N TRP A 181 -13.35 -0.34 -3.60
CA TRP A 181 -12.69 0.95 -3.48
C TRP A 181 -11.18 0.86 -3.73
N GLY A 182 -10.48 -0.11 -3.13
CA GLY A 182 -9.03 -0.28 -3.28
C GLY A 182 -8.59 -0.67 -4.69
N GLU A 183 -9.36 -1.52 -5.37
CA GLU A 183 -9.12 -1.86 -6.78
C GLU A 183 -9.35 -0.65 -7.69
N MET A 184 -10.46 0.08 -7.50
CA MET A 184 -10.75 1.30 -8.27
C MET A 184 -9.61 2.31 -8.15
N GLU A 185 -9.18 2.61 -6.92
CA GLU A 185 -8.14 3.61 -6.68
C GLU A 185 -6.79 3.18 -7.26
N PHE A 186 -6.47 1.87 -7.28
CA PHE A 186 -5.27 1.37 -7.94
C PHE A 186 -5.25 1.71 -9.43
N TYR A 187 -6.32 1.42 -10.17
CA TYR A 187 -6.38 1.73 -11.60
C TYR A 187 -6.44 3.23 -11.87
N PHE A 188 -7.18 3.99 -11.06
CA PHE A 188 -7.23 5.45 -11.21
C PHE A 188 -5.90 6.13 -10.89
N ALA A 189 -5.14 5.64 -9.91
CA ALA A 189 -3.80 6.14 -9.63
C ALA A 189 -2.87 5.96 -10.84
N CYS A 190 -2.87 4.78 -11.47
CA CYS A 190 -2.09 4.53 -12.70
C CYS A 190 -2.50 5.46 -13.84
N TRP A 191 -3.80 5.62 -14.09
CA TRP A 191 -4.33 6.51 -15.12
C TRP A 191 -3.95 7.98 -14.86
N LYS A 192 -4.10 8.47 -13.62
CA LYS A 192 -3.75 9.85 -13.24
C LYS A 192 -2.28 10.16 -13.49
N LEU A 193 -1.37 9.24 -13.17
CA LEU A 193 0.05 9.42 -13.44
C LEU A 193 0.33 9.55 -14.95
N LEU A 194 -0.32 8.71 -15.78
CA LEU A 194 -0.23 8.84 -17.24
C LEU A 194 -0.76 10.20 -17.73
N CYS A 195 -1.88 10.68 -17.18
CA CYS A 195 -2.43 11.98 -17.53
C CYS A 195 -1.51 13.15 -17.17
N ILE A 196 -0.84 13.09 -16.01
CA ILE A 196 0.13 14.12 -15.59
C ILE A 196 1.33 14.14 -16.54
N LEU A 197 1.90 12.97 -16.84
CA LEU A 197 3.02 12.86 -17.79
C LEU A 197 2.62 13.34 -19.19
N GLY A 198 1.42 12.98 -19.65
CA GLY A 198 0.85 13.50 -20.89
C GLY A 198 0.65 15.02 -20.86
N GLY A 199 0.17 15.57 -19.73
CA GLY A 199 0.06 17.01 -19.53
C GLY A 199 1.39 17.74 -19.58
N PHE A 200 2.46 17.17 -19.01
CA PHE A 200 3.81 17.71 -19.12
C PHE A 200 4.30 17.69 -20.56
N LEU A 201 4.10 16.58 -21.28
CA LEU A 201 4.44 16.50 -22.70
C LEU A 201 3.67 17.56 -23.51
N CYS A 202 2.36 17.68 -23.32
CA CYS A 202 1.55 18.70 -23.97
C CYS A 202 2.03 20.11 -23.64
N ALA A 203 2.41 20.38 -22.38
CA ALA A 203 2.93 21.67 -21.97
C ALA A 203 4.26 22.00 -22.66
N ILE A 204 5.15 21.01 -22.79
CA ILE A 204 6.41 21.16 -23.53
C ILE A 204 6.12 21.46 -25.00
N LEU A 205 5.23 20.72 -25.65
CA LEU A 205 4.88 20.90 -27.06
C LEU A 205 4.20 22.25 -27.35
N LEU A 206 3.34 22.72 -26.45
CA LEU A 206 2.75 24.06 -26.51
C LEU A 206 3.83 25.14 -26.32
N ASN A 207 4.72 24.94 -25.34
CA ASN A 207 5.77 25.91 -25.04
C ASN A 207 6.80 26.05 -26.17
N THR A 208 7.19 24.94 -26.81
CA THR A 208 8.14 24.95 -27.93
C THR A 208 7.54 25.44 -29.25
N GLY A 209 6.22 25.62 -29.32
CA GLY A 209 5.49 25.98 -30.54
C GLY A 209 5.23 24.80 -31.48
N ALA A 210 5.56 23.56 -31.08
CA ALA A 210 5.21 22.36 -31.85
C ALA A 210 3.68 22.20 -31.98
N ILE A 211 2.93 22.71 -30.99
CA ILE A 211 1.48 22.91 -31.09
C ILE A 211 1.23 24.42 -31.08
N GLY A 212 0.61 24.94 -32.14
CA GLY A 212 0.25 26.36 -32.28
C GLY A 212 1.26 27.23 -33.05
N GLY A 213 2.45 26.73 -33.36
CA GLY A 213 3.42 27.39 -34.24
C GLY A 213 4.20 28.56 -33.62
N GLU A 214 3.92 28.93 -32.37
CA GLU A 214 4.56 30.04 -31.68
C GLU A 214 5.34 29.57 -30.44
N TYR A 215 6.59 30.01 -30.32
CA TYR A 215 7.40 29.77 -29.13
C TYR A 215 6.96 30.69 -27.97
N ILE A 216 6.49 30.09 -26.87
CA ILE A 216 6.08 30.82 -25.66
C ILE A 216 7.32 31.14 -24.80
N GLY A 217 8.14 30.12 -24.50
CA GLY A 217 9.26 30.25 -23.59
C GLY A 217 8.84 30.77 -22.21
N PHE A 218 9.61 31.71 -21.65
CA PHE A 218 9.28 32.35 -20.37
C PHE A 218 8.57 33.71 -20.55
N ARG A 219 7.82 33.88 -21.65
CA ARG A 219 7.15 35.15 -21.97
C ARG A 219 6.27 35.65 -20.82
N TYR A 220 5.41 34.79 -20.29
CA TYR A 220 4.48 35.15 -19.22
C TYR A 220 5.12 35.42 -17.86
N TRP A 221 6.38 34.99 -17.69
CA TRP A 221 7.18 35.32 -16.51
C TRP A 221 7.82 36.71 -16.62
N LYS A 222 7.87 37.28 -17.83
CA LYS A 222 8.33 38.66 -18.08
C LYS A 222 7.17 39.64 -18.18
N ASP A 223 6.10 39.25 -18.86
CA ASP A 223 4.89 40.07 -19.07
C ASP A 223 3.64 39.17 -19.00
N PRO A 224 2.72 39.34 -18.04
CA PRO A 224 2.57 40.48 -17.10
C PRO A 224 3.59 40.53 -15.96
N GLY A 225 4.40 39.49 -15.77
CA GLY A 225 5.52 39.49 -14.82
C GLY A 225 5.54 38.28 -13.89
N PRO A 226 6.61 38.13 -13.09
CA PRO A 226 6.87 36.91 -12.32
C PRO A 226 5.99 36.78 -11.07
N ILE A 227 5.56 37.91 -10.49
CA ILE A 227 4.74 37.98 -9.28
C ILE A 227 3.51 38.82 -9.58
N ALA A 228 2.32 38.27 -9.29
CA ALA A 228 1.04 38.98 -9.38
C ALA A 228 0.55 39.39 -7.99
N ASN A 229 -0.17 40.52 -7.92
CA ASN A 229 -0.84 41.05 -6.72
C ASN A 229 0.06 41.23 -5.47
N GLY A 230 1.38 41.32 -5.64
CA GLY A 230 2.33 41.50 -4.55
C GLY A 230 2.19 40.45 -3.45
N ILE A 231 2.40 40.85 -2.19
CA ILE A 231 2.30 39.95 -1.03
C ILE A 231 0.88 39.41 -0.81
N ASN A 232 -0.16 40.13 -1.24
CA ASN A 232 -1.56 39.72 -1.09
C ASN A 232 -1.88 38.45 -1.90
N GLY A 233 -1.23 38.29 -3.05
CA GLY A 233 -1.34 37.09 -3.89
C GLY A 233 -0.83 35.82 -3.23
N PHE A 234 0.18 35.91 -2.36
CA PHE A 234 0.83 34.75 -1.74
C PHE A 234 -0.09 34.03 -0.75
N GLY A 235 -0.90 34.75 0.03
CA GLY A 235 -1.76 34.14 1.06
C GLY A 235 -2.71 33.09 0.49
N GLN A 236 -3.37 33.42 -0.63
CA GLN A 236 -4.30 32.51 -1.32
C GLN A 236 -3.58 31.32 -1.98
N SER A 237 -2.39 31.54 -2.54
CA SER A 237 -1.58 30.45 -3.10
C SER A 237 -1.01 29.51 -2.02
N PHE A 238 -0.69 30.01 -0.83
CA PHE A 238 -0.29 29.18 0.31
C PHE A 238 -1.43 28.25 0.75
N LEU A 239 -2.63 28.79 0.97
CA LEU A 239 -3.81 28.01 1.32
C LEU A 239 -4.09 26.92 0.27
N LEU A 240 -4.06 27.29 -1.01
CA LEU A 240 -4.25 26.32 -2.09
C LEU A 240 -3.18 25.22 -2.11
N ALA A 241 -1.90 25.58 -1.88
CA ALA A 241 -0.83 24.59 -1.77
C ALA A 241 -1.06 23.61 -0.63
N ALA A 242 -1.56 24.09 0.53
CA ALA A 242 -1.92 23.24 1.66
C ALA A 242 -3.02 22.23 1.29
N VAL A 243 -4.08 22.69 0.62
CA VAL A 243 -5.18 21.82 0.15
C VAL A 243 -4.67 20.72 -0.79
N TYR A 244 -3.71 21.05 -1.66
CA TYR A 244 -3.19 20.11 -2.65
C TYR A 244 -2.17 19.12 -2.08
N TYR A 245 -1.45 19.50 -1.02
CA TYR A 245 -0.60 18.56 -0.31
C TYR A 245 -1.33 17.82 0.83
N CYS A 246 -2.53 18.25 1.19
CA CYS A 246 -3.40 17.57 2.14
C CYS A 246 -3.69 16.12 1.70
N GLY A 247 -3.74 15.20 2.65
CA GLY A 247 -3.91 13.77 2.39
C GLY A 247 -2.59 13.02 2.23
N THR A 248 -1.44 13.70 2.30
CA THR A 248 -0.16 13.00 2.54
C THR A 248 -0.17 12.29 3.89
N GLU A 249 -0.76 12.92 4.90
CA GLU A 249 -0.96 12.37 6.24
C GLU A 249 -1.90 11.15 6.28
N MET A 250 -2.69 10.90 5.22
CA MET A 250 -3.50 9.68 5.10
C MET A 250 -2.63 8.41 5.15
N LEU A 251 -1.34 8.51 4.77
CA LEU A 251 -0.40 7.40 4.89
C LEU A 251 -0.23 6.91 6.33
N ALA A 252 -0.35 7.81 7.32
CA ALA A 252 -0.33 7.43 8.72
C ALA A 252 -1.60 6.67 9.11
N LEU A 253 -2.76 7.02 8.55
CA LEU A 253 -4.03 6.32 8.80
C LEU A 253 -4.03 4.91 8.21
N THR A 254 -3.43 4.74 7.03
CA THR A 254 -3.32 3.43 6.38
C THR A 254 -2.15 2.60 6.90
N ALA A 255 -1.23 3.18 7.66
CA ALA A 255 -0.14 2.44 8.33
C ALA A 255 -0.69 1.35 9.27
N ALA A 256 -1.81 1.61 9.96
CA ALA A 256 -2.48 0.62 10.79
C ALA A 256 -3.01 -0.58 9.99
N GLU A 257 -3.28 -0.40 8.70
CA GLU A 257 -3.71 -1.47 7.79
C GLU A 257 -2.54 -2.22 7.15
N SER A 258 -1.30 -1.74 7.32
CA SER A 258 -0.11 -2.38 6.75
C SER A 258 0.31 -3.64 7.52
N LYS A 259 0.77 -4.64 6.75
CA LYS A 259 1.42 -5.85 7.30
C LYS A 259 2.77 -5.50 7.92
N HIS A 260 3.56 -4.65 7.26
CA HIS A 260 4.93 -4.26 7.64
C HIS A 260 5.10 -2.74 7.67
N PRO A 261 4.46 -2.01 8.61
CA PRO A 261 4.52 -0.55 8.68
C PRO A 261 5.95 -0.02 8.82
N GLU A 262 6.83 -0.71 9.53
CA GLU A 262 8.25 -0.38 9.70
C GLU A 262 9.03 -0.27 8.39
N ARG A 263 8.61 -1.03 7.37
CA ARG A 263 9.23 -1.04 6.05
C ARG A 263 8.43 -0.23 5.05
N ASP A 264 7.12 -0.37 5.08
CA ASP A 264 6.22 0.16 4.06
C ASP A 264 5.97 1.67 4.27
N VAL A 265 5.88 2.16 5.52
CA VAL A 265 5.71 3.59 5.82
C VAL A 265 6.94 4.41 5.41
N PRO A 266 8.19 4.03 5.76
CA PRO A 266 9.38 4.79 5.32
C PRO A 266 9.53 4.84 3.79
N LYS A 267 9.20 3.75 3.09
CA LYS A 267 9.18 3.73 1.62
C LYS A 267 8.16 4.72 1.07
N ALA A 268 6.94 4.75 1.62
CA ALA A 268 5.91 5.68 1.20
C ALA A 268 6.26 7.15 1.49
N ILE A 269 6.95 7.44 2.59
CA ILE A 269 7.45 8.78 2.90
C ILE A 269 8.46 9.25 1.85
N LYS A 270 9.44 8.40 1.49
CA LYS A 270 10.41 8.71 0.42
C LYS A 270 9.70 8.96 -0.92
N GLN A 271 8.65 8.22 -1.23
CA GLN A 271 7.85 8.43 -2.45
C GLN A 271 7.09 9.75 -2.41
N THR A 272 6.59 10.16 -1.24
CA THR A 272 5.88 11.45 -1.07
C THR A 272 6.76 12.64 -1.44
N PHE A 273 8.06 12.59 -1.13
CA PHE A 273 9.01 13.63 -1.55
C PHE A 273 9.08 13.80 -3.07
N TRP A 274 9.27 12.69 -3.81
CA TRP A 274 9.32 12.73 -5.27
C TRP A 274 7.99 13.17 -5.88
N ARG A 275 6.87 12.78 -5.26
CA ARG A 275 5.53 13.24 -5.64
C ARG A 275 5.39 14.76 -5.53
N VAL A 276 5.81 15.35 -4.41
CA VAL A 276 5.78 16.80 -4.17
C VAL A 276 6.65 17.54 -5.19
N LEU A 277 7.89 17.08 -5.39
CA LEU A 277 8.89 17.73 -6.23
C LEU A 277 8.57 17.63 -7.73
N ILE A 278 8.06 16.51 -8.22
CA ILE A 278 7.88 16.29 -9.66
C ILE A 278 6.47 16.66 -10.10
N ILE A 279 5.44 16.24 -9.36
CA ILE A 279 4.05 16.39 -9.81
C ILE A 279 3.54 17.81 -9.54
N PHE A 280 3.53 18.23 -8.27
CA PHE A 280 2.91 19.50 -7.90
C PHE A 280 3.72 20.70 -8.39
N MET A 281 5.04 20.70 -8.15
CA MET A 281 5.91 21.76 -8.67
C MET A 281 5.94 21.76 -10.20
N GLY A 282 5.96 20.59 -10.85
CA GLY A 282 5.88 20.50 -12.31
C GLY A 282 4.60 21.07 -12.88
N LEU A 283 3.44 20.74 -12.29
CA LEU A 283 2.15 21.27 -12.72
C LEU A 283 2.07 22.79 -12.55
N VAL A 284 2.54 23.34 -11.42
CA VAL A 284 2.59 24.80 -11.21
C VAL A 284 3.56 25.48 -12.19
N PHE A 285 4.73 24.88 -12.42
CA PHE A 285 5.73 25.39 -13.34
C PHE A 285 5.20 25.49 -14.76
N PHE A 286 4.62 24.40 -15.28
CA PHE A 286 4.06 24.38 -16.61
C PHE A 286 2.82 25.28 -16.73
N ALA A 287 1.94 25.31 -15.73
CA ALA A 287 0.83 26.26 -15.69
C ALA A 287 1.31 27.71 -15.83
N GLY A 288 2.34 28.09 -15.08
CA GLY A 288 2.91 29.45 -15.12
C GLY A 288 3.62 29.81 -16.42
N ILE A 289 4.11 28.82 -17.18
CA ILE A 289 4.69 29.02 -18.52
C ILE A 289 3.63 29.12 -19.60
N LEU A 290 2.51 28.38 -19.47
CA LEU A 290 1.53 28.22 -20.53
C LEU A 290 0.58 29.40 -20.72
N VAL A 291 0.30 30.15 -19.65
CA VAL A 291 -0.72 31.21 -19.66
C VAL A 291 -0.30 32.43 -18.85
N PRO A 292 -0.73 33.64 -19.24
CA PRO A 292 -0.47 34.86 -18.48
C PRO A 292 -1.34 34.90 -17.22
N SER A 293 -0.79 35.41 -16.10
CA SER A 293 -1.48 35.47 -14.81
C SER A 293 -2.72 36.39 -14.80
N ASN A 294 -2.80 37.34 -15.74
CA ASN A 294 -3.95 38.23 -15.90
C ASN A 294 -5.00 37.71 -16.90
N SER A 295 -4.94 36.44 -17.32
CA SER A 295 -5.92 35.88 -18.25
C SER A 295 -7.33 35.84 -17.62
N PRO A 296 -8.36 36.38 -18.31
CA PRO A 296 -9.73 36.40 -17.79
C PRO A 296 -10.39 35.01 -17.77
N ASP A 297 -9.81 34.03 -18.47
CA ASP A 297 -10.29 32.65 -18.50
C ASP A 297 -9.80 31.83 -17.26
N LEU A 298 -8.85 32.36 -16.47
CA LEU A 298 -8.33 31.68 -15.26
C LEU A 298 -9.35 31.70 -14.11
N LEU A 299 -9.32 30.66 -13.28
CA LEU A 299 -10.20 30.59 -12.10
C LEU A 299 -9.80 31.65 -11.05
N THR A 300 -10.71 32.57 -10.79
CA THR A 300 -10.67 33.51 -9.67
C THR A 300 -12.03 33.55 -8.95
N ALA A 301 -12.11 34.21 -7.79
CA ALA A 301 -13.37 34.36 -7.05
C ALA A 301 -14.50 35.01 -7.88
N ALA A 302 -14.14 35.88 -8.84
CA ALA A 302 -15.09 36.57 -9.71
C ALA A 302 -15.55 35.77 -10.94
N THR A 303 -14.82 34.72 -11.31
CA THR A 303 -15.13 33.96 -12.54
C THR A 303 -16.28 32.98 -12.36
N LYS A 304 -17.14 32.92 -13.39
CA LYS A 304 -18.27 31.97 -13.48
C LYS A 304 -17.91 30.63 -14.11
N SER A 305 -16.84 30.59 -14.92
CA SER A 305 -16.35 29.37 -15.59
C SER A 305 -14.82 29.44 -15.71
N GLY A 306 -14.11 29.09 -14.64
CA GLY A 306 -12.66 29.01 -14.67
C GLY A 306 -12.17 27.82 -15.48
N LYS A 307 -11.20 28.04 -16.38
CA LYS A 307 -10.59 26.99 -17.22
C LYS A 307 -9.22 26.60 -16.69
N SER A 308 -8.78 25.39 -17.05
CA SER A 308 -7.41 24.98 -16.79
C SER A 308 -6.40 25.77 -17.64
N PRO A 309 -5.18 26.04 -17.16
CA PRO A 309 -4.10 26.61 -17.96
C PRO A 309 -3.85 25.84 -19.26
N TRP A 310 -3.94 24.50 -19.24
CA TRP A 310 -3.80 23.67 -20.43
C TRP A 310 -4.93 23.93 -21.44
N THR A 311 -6.17 23.99 -20.99
CA THR A 311 -7.33 24.30 -21.85
C THR A 311 -7.19 25.68 -22.49
N ILE A 312 -6.75 26.67 -21.72
CA ILE A 312 -6.51 28.04 -22.22
C ILE A 312 -5.36 28.05 -23.23
N ALA A 313 -4.25 27.37 -22.93
CA ALA A 313 -3.10 27.31 -23.83
C ALA A 313 -3.43 26.60 -25.16
N PHE A 314 -4.18 25.49 -25.12
CA PHE A 314 -4.65 24.84 -26.34
C PHE A 314 -5.58 25.72 -27.17
N LYS A 315 -6.47 26.48 -26.52
CA LYS A 315 -7.32 27.46 -27.20
C LYS A 315 -6.46 28.55 -27.86
N ASN A 316 -5.47 29.08 -27.16
CA ASN A 316 -4.56 30.12 -27.68
C ASN A 316 -3.70 29.59 -28.83
N ALA A 317 -3.30 28.32 -28.79
CA ALA A 317 -2.56 27.63 -29.84
C ALA A 317 -3.41 27.20 -31.05
N GLY A 318 -4.69 27.60 -31.12
CA GLY A 318 -5.58 27.26 -32.23
C GLY A 318 -6.09 25.82 -32.24
N ALA A 319 -5.92 25.06 -31.15
CA ALA A 319 -6.37 23.67 -31.00
C ALA A 319 -7.41 23.50 -29.87
N PRO A 320 -8.53 24.27 -29.86
CA PRO A 320 -9.49 24.28 -28.75
C PRO A 320 -10.15 22.91 -28.49
N GLN A 321 -10.16 22.01 -29.47
CA GLN A 321 -10.71 20.65 -29.34
C GLN A 321 -9.93 19.82 -28.32
N LEU A 322 -8.62 20.08 -28.14
CA LEU A 322 -7.80 19.42 -27.13
C LEU A 322 -8.19 19.80 -25.70
N GLY A 323 -8.94 20.90 -25.52
CA GLY A 323 -9.59 21.23 -24.26
C GLY A 323 -10.56 20.14 -23.78
N ASN A 324 -11.19 19.38 -24.69
CA ASN A 324 -12.03 18.24 -24.32
C ASN A 324 -11.24 17.12 -23.66
N VAL A 325 -10.01 16.86 -24.14
CA VAL A 325 -9.12 15.84 -23.58
C VAL A 325 -8.75 16.20 -22.15
N VAL A 326 -8.39 17.47 -21.91
CA VAL A 326 -8.11 17.97 -20.56
C VAL A 326 -9.34 17.82 -19.67
N ASN A 327 -10.54 18.10 -20.18
CA ASN A 327 -11.78 17.94 -19.41
C ASN A 327 -12.05 16.47 -19.01
N VAL A 328 -11.78 15.51 -19.90
CA VAL A 328 -11.87 14.06 -19.60
C VAL A 328 -10.86 13.66 -18.52
N VAL A 329 -9.63 14.15 -18.61
CA VAL A 329 -8.60 13.96 -17.57
C VAL A 329 -9.09 14.49 -16.23
N MET A 330 -9.70 15.67 -16.20
CA MET A 330 -10.24 16.24 -14.97
C MET A 330 -11.39 15.41 -14.40
N ILE A 331 -12.38 14.96 -15.19
CA ILE A 331 -13.49 14.13 -14.68
C ILE A 331 -12.99 12.79 -14.12
N THR A 332 -12.05 12.15 -14.80
CA THR A 332 -11.49 10.87 -14.33
C THR A 332 -10.68 11.05 -13.05
N ALA A 333 -9.91 12.13 -12.92
CA ALA A 333 -9.25 12.49 -11.67
C ALA A 333 -10.24 12.84 -10.55
N GLN A 334 -11.37 13.46 -10.89
CA GLN A 334 -12.44 13.85 -9.97
C GLN A 334 -13.09 12.63 -9.31
N PHE A 335 -13.32 11.61 -10.12
CA PHE A 335 -13.91 10.35 -9.65
C PHE A 335 -13.07 9.69 -8.57
N SER A 336 -11.76 9.75 -8.74
CA SER A 336 -10.81 9.16 -7.80
C SER A 336 -10.60 10.00 -6.54
N SER A 337 -10.49 11.33 -6.66
CA SER A 337 -10.35 12.21 -5.47
C SER A 337 -11.57 12.11 -4.56
N MET A 338 -12.78 12.09 -5.13
CA MET A 338 -14.01 11.98 -4.37
C MET A 338 -14.13 10.64 -3.64
N ASN A 339 -13.77 9.56 -4.33
CA ASN A 339 -13.75 8.21 -3.74
C ASN A 339 -12.82 8.16 -2.52
N SER A 340 -11.65 8.80 -2.59
CA SER A 340 -10.72 8.92 -1.46
C SER A 340 -11.23 9.84 -0.35
N ALA A 341 -11.79 11.00 -0.70
CA ALA A 341 -12.28 11.96 0.29
C ALA A 341 -13.44 11.38 1.13
N LEU A 342 -14.41 10.71 0.50
CA LEU A 342 -15.51 10.02 1.21
C LEU A 342 -15.01 8.87 2.08
N TYR A 343 -13.99 8.14 1.62
CA TYR A 343 -13.34 7.08 2.39
C TYR A 343 -12.70 7.62 3.68
N VAL A 344 -11.95 8.73 3.60
CA VAL A 344 -11.25 9.31 4.75
C VAL A 344 -12.23 10.02 5.68
N ALA A 345 -13.17 10.79 5.15
CA ALA A 345 -14.18 11.50 5.94
C ALA A 345 -15.01 10.51 6.79
N SER A 346 -15.54 9.46 6.15
CA SER A 346 -16.38 8.48 6.85
C SER A 346 -15.62 7.72 7.94
N ARG A 347 -14.37 7.33 7.68
CA ARG A 347 -13.52 6.65 8.68
C ARG A 347 -13.10 7.54 9.83
N SER A 348 -12.76 8.80 9.54
CA SER A 348 -12.46 9.77 10.60
C SER A 348 -13.65 9.92 11.55
N LEU A 349 -14.87 9.97 11.00
CA LEU A 349 -16.09 10.03 11.80
C LEU A 349 -16.38 8.74 12.58
N VAL A 350 -16.14 7.57 11.98
CA VAL A 350 -16.22 6.27 12.68
C VAL A 350 -15.23 6.23 13.83
N THR A 351 -13.97 6.64 13.63
CA THR A 351 -12.96 6.68 14.69
C THR A 351 -13.40 7.58 15.85
N LEU A 352 -13.88 8.78 15.55
CA LEU A 352 -14.44 9.68 16.58
C LEU A 352 -15.62 9.02 17.32
N ALA A 353 -16.53 8.37 16.60
CA ALA A 353 -17.71 7.74 17.19
C ALA A 353 -17.37 6.53 18.07
N SER A 354 -16.45 5.68 17.63
CA SER A 354 -15.99 4.51 18.37
C SER A 354 -15.29 4.88 19.68
N GLN A 355 -14.68 6.07 19.74
CA GLN A 355 -14.02 6.60 20.93
C GLN A 355 -14.96 7.42 21.84
N GLY A 356 -16.26 7.46 21.54
CA GLY A 356 -17.23 8.27 22.29
C GLY A 356 -17.03 9.78 22.13
N ARG A 357 -16.29 10.20 21.09
CA ARG A 357 -16.09 11.60 20.69
C ARG A 357 -17.14 12.08 19.69
N ALA A 358 -17.89 11.18 19.06
CA ALA A 358 -19.06 11.47 18.23
C ALA A 358 -20.24 10.52 18.55
N PRO A 359 -21.47 10.79 18.08
CA PRO A 359 -22.62 9.92 18.33
C PRO A 359 -22.39 8.46 17.89
N ARG A 360 -22.68 7.51 18.79
CA ARG A 360 -22.37 6.07 18.60
C ARG A 360 -22.96 5.45 17.35
N PHE A 361 -24.06 5.98 16.80
CA PHE A 361 -24.67 5.42 15.59
C PHE A 361 -23.77 5.56 14.35
N PHE A 362 -22.80 6.49 14.35
CA PHE A 362 -21.79 6.62 13.29
C PHE A 362 -20.72 5.53 13.33
N ALA A 363 -20.51 4.88 14.48
CA ALA A 363 -19.58 3.75 14.60
C ALA A 363 -20.14 2.44 14.00
N LYS A 364 -21.44 2.40 13.66
CA LYS A 364 -22.10 1.20 13.15
C LYS A 364 -21.67 0.89 11.71
N THR A 365 -21.22 -0.33 11.49
CA THR A 365 -20.81 -0.85 10.17
C THR A 365 -21.67 -2.04 9.74
N THR A 366 -21.65 -2.35 8.44
CA THR A 366 -22.28 -3.56 7.89
C THR A 366 -21.47 -4.82 8.22
N LYS A 367 -21.99 -6.01 7.91
CA LYS A 367 -21.26 -7.28 8.04
C LYS A 367 -19.93 -7.30 7.27
N ASN A 368 -19.83 -6.53 6.19
CA ASN A 368 -18.62 -6.37 5.39
C ASN A 368 -17.80 -5.13 5.79
N GLY A 369 -18.06 -4.54 6.96
CA GLY A 369 -17.26 -3.45 7.51
C GLY A 369 -17.46 -2.09 6.85
N THR A 370 -18.57 -1.88 6.11
CA THR A 370 -18.87 -0.59 5.47
C THR A 370 -19.63 0.34 6.43
N PRO A 371 -19.12 1.56 6.74
CA PRO A 371 -19.77 2.51 7.66
C PRO A 371 -20.85 3.36 6.96
N VAL A 372 -22.01 2.75 6.66
CA VAL A 372 -23.08 3.36 5.85
C VAL A 372 -23.57 4.70 6.43
N ASN A 373 -23.82 4.77 7.74
CA ASN A 373 -24.33 5.99 8.38
C ASN A 373 -23.36 7.16 8.23
N SER A 374 -22.06 6.91 8.43
CA SER A 374 -21.01 7.92 8.29
C SER A 374 -20.81 8.33 6.83
N LEU A 375 -20.87 7.38 5.89
CA LEU A 375 -20.78 7.66 4.46
C LEU A 375 -21.93 8.55 3.97
N VAL A 376 -23.18 8.19 4.26
CA VAL A 376 -24.36 8.96 3.85
C VAL A 376 -24.31 10.36 4.43
N PHE A 377 -23.95 10.50 5.72
CA PHE A 377 -23.86 11.80 6.36
C PHE A 377 -22.75 12.69 5.76
N CYS A 378 -21.54 12.15 5.55
CA CYS A 378 -20.45 12.90 4.92
C CYS A 378 -20.78 13.32 3.48
N ASN A 379 -21.40 12.41 2.71
CA ASN A 379 -21.82 12.73 1.34
C ASN A 379 -22.92 13.78 1.30
N ALA A 380 -23.89 13.73 2.21
CA ALA A 380 -24.94 14.75 2.34
C ALA A 380 -24.37 16.13 2.66
N LEU A 381 -23.37 16.22 3.55
CA LEU A 381 -22.69 17.49 3.84
C LEU A 381 -21.92 18.04 2.63
N GLY A 382 -21.51 17.19 1.69
CA GLY A 382 -20.95 17.62 0.40
C GLY A 382 -21.88 18.55 -0.41
N LEU A 383 -23.19 18.50 -0.16
CA LEU A 383 -24.17 19.41 -0.79
C LEU A 383 -24.01 20.87 -0.36
N ILE A 384 -23.12 21.20 0.57
CA ILE A 384 -22.62 22.57 0.79
C ILE A 384 -22.13 23.20 -0.54
N ALA A 385 -21.66 22.38 -1.49
CA ALA A 385 -21.32 22.81 -2.84
C ALA A 385 -22.46 23.55 -3.57
N MET A 386 -23.74 23.32 -3.22
CA MET A 386 -24.89 24.00 -3.80
C MET A 386 -24.91 25.51 -3.54
N LEU A 387 -24.10 26.01 -2.59
CA LEU A 387 -23.85 27.45 -2.45
C LEU A 387 -23.42 28.08 -3.77
N ASN A 388 -22.86 27.29 -4.70
CA ASN A 388 -22.42 27.77 -6.01
C ASN A 388 -23.55 28.35 -6.86
N TYR A 389 -24.80 27.94 -6.62
CA TYR A 389 -25.94 28.38 -7.40
C TYR A 389 -26.21 29.88 -7.21
N LYS A 390 -26.02 30.39 -5.99
CA LYS A 390 -26.17 31.83 -5.68
C LYS A 390 -24.85 32.58 -5.66
N ALA A 391 -23.81 32.01 -5.05
CA ALA A 391 -22.53 32.69 -4.85
C ALA A 391 -21.60 32.63 -6.07
N GLY A 392 -21.82 31.68 -6.98
CA GLY A 392 -20.95 31.39 -8.11
C GLY A 392 -19.86 30.36 -7.77
N PRO A 393 -19.43 29.53 -8.75
CA PRO A 393 -18.51 28.43 -8.51
C PRO A 393 -17.09 28.88 -8.14
N GLY A 394 -16.61 30.01 -8.67
CA GLY A 394 -15.30 30.56 -8.30
C GLY A 394 -15.25 31.03 -6.84
N LYS A 395 -16.28 31.72 -6.37
CA LYS A 395 -16.39 32.19 -4.99
C LYS A 395 -16.50 31.03 -3.99
N VAL A 396 -17.30 30.03 -4.30
CA VAL A 396 -17.39 28.81 -3.48
C VAL A 396 -16.09 28.03 -3.49
N PHE A 397 -15.38 27.98 -4.61
CA PHE A 397 -14.03 27.39 -4.65
C PHE A 397 -13.08 28.09 -3.68
N THR A 398 -13.06 29.43 -3.67
CA THR A 398 -12.23 30.22 -2.73
C THR A 398 -12.60 29.92 -1.28
N TYR A 399 -13.89 29.95 -0.91
CA TYR A 399 -14.33 29.63 0.45
C TYR A 399 -13.92 28.22 0.91
N LEU A 400 -14.02 27.24 0.02
CA LEU A 400 -13.64 25.88 0.35
C LEU A 400 -12.13 25.73 0.48
N VAL A 401 -11.33 26.42 -0.35
CA VAL A 401 -9.86 26.48 -0.23
C VAL A 401 -9.44 27.16 1.08
N ASP A 402 -10.08 28.27 1.46
CA ASP A 402 -9.75 28.99 2.69
C ASP A 402 -9.97 28.11 3.94
N ILE A 403 -11.13 27.42 3.99
CA ILE A 403 -11.49 26.55 5.11
C ILE A 403 -10.58 25.31 5.14
N SER A 404 -10.46 24.59 4.02
CA SER A 404 -9.66 23.36 3.97
C SER A 404 -8.18 23.63 4.20
N GLY A 405 -7.60 24.65 3.56
CA GLY A 405 -6.19 25.01 3.72
C GLY A 405 -5.83 25.40 5.15
N SER A 406 -6.68 26.20 5.79
CA SER A 406 -6.50 26.57 7.21
C SER A 406 -6.59 25.36 8.14
N ALA A 407 -7.54 24.46 7.87
CA ALA A 407 -7.71 23.23 8.64
C ALA A 407 -6.51 22.27 8.46
N THR A 408 -5.94 22.19 7.26
CA THR A 408 -4.73 21.40 6.96
C THR A 408 -3.56 21.90 7.79
N TYR A 409 -3.30 23.21 7.80
CA TYR A 409 -2.22 23.78 8.59
C TYR A 409 -2.40 23.54 10.10
N ILE A 410 -3.62 23.66 10.63
CA ILE A 410 -3.90 23.31 12.03
C ILE A 410 -3.58 21.83 12.31
N ALA A 411 -3.96 20.91 11.42
CA ALA A 411 -3.66 19.49 11.58
C ALA A 411 -2.15 19.22 11.58
N TRP A 412 -1.39 19.83 10.66
CA TRP A 412 0.06 19.70 10.57
C TRP A 412 0.78 20.33 11.77
N ALA A 413 0.31 21.47 12.27
CA ALA A 413 0.81 22.05 13.52
C ALA A 413 0.62 21.09 14.71
N VAL A 414 -0.56 20.47 14.83
CA VAL A 414 -0.85 19.47 15.87
C VAL A 414 0.04 18.23 15.73
N ILE A 415 0.31 17.77 14.51
CA ILE A 415 1.27 16.68 14.24
C ILE A 415 2.66 17.05 14.76
N GLY A 416 3.14 18.27 14.46
CA GLY A 416 4.43 18.75 14.96
C GLY A 416 4.49 18.82 16.50
N VAL A 417 3.44 19.36 17.15
CA VAL A 417 3.34 19.42 18.61
C VAL A 417 3.35 18.02 19.21
N THR A 418 2.59 17.09 18.62
CA THR A 418 2.51 15.69 19.05
C THR A 418 3.88 15.01 18.94
N HIS A 419 4.62 15.25 17.86
CA HIS A 419 5.96 14.69 17.65
C HIS A 419 7.00 15.23 18.63
N ILE A 420 6.99 16.54 18.93
CA ILE A 420 7.85 17.13 19.98
C ILE A 420 7.60 16.43 21.30
N ARG A 421 6.32 16.20 21.62
CA ARG A 421 5.92 15.65 22.91
C ARG A 421 6.23 14.16 23.04
N PHE A 422 6.05 13.41 21.96
CA PHE A 422 6.52 12.03 21.82
C PHE A 422 8.02 11.93 22.10
N ARG A 423 8.85 12.70 21.38
CA ARG A 423 10.32 12.66 21.52
C ARG A 423 10.80 13.07 22.91
N ARG A 424 10.13 14.02 23.56
CA ARG A 424 10.42 14.43 24.94
C ARG A 424 10.05 13.32 25.93
N ALA A 425 8.88 12.70 25.78
CA ALA A 425 8.49 11.57 26.62
C ALA A 425 9.46 10.40 26.45
N TRP A 426 9.85 10.09 25.21
CA TRP A 426 10.83 9.05 24.86
C TRP A 426 12.14 9.23 25.64
N ALA A 427 12.73 10.42 25.58
CA ALA A 427 13.97 10.72 26.26
C ALA A 427 13.83 10.71 27.80
N VAL A 428 12.73 11.26 28.33
CA VAL A 428 12.50 11.35 29.79
C VAL A 428 12.23 9.97 30.41
N GLN A 429 11.63 9.06 29.66
CA GLN A 429 11.40 7.67 30.08
C GLN A 429 12.63 6.76 29.83
N GLY A 430 13.77 7.32 29.43
CA GLY A 430 15.05 6.59 29.34
C GLY A 430 15.31 5.86 28.03
N HIS A 431 14.47 6.06 26.99
CA HIS A 431 14.65 5.41 25.70
C HIS A 431 15.65 6.16 24.81
N SER A 432 16.49 5.39 24.10
CA SER A 432 17.43 5.89 23.10
C SER A 432 16.75 6.08 21.74
N THR A 433 17.25 7.03 20.97
CA THR A 433 16.83 7.23 19.58
C THR A 433 17.22 6.08 18.65
N THR A 434 18.11 5.20 19.08
CA THR A 434 18.50 3.98 18.34
C THR A 434 17.41 2.92 18.31
N GLU A 435 16.49 2.96 19.27
CA GLU A 435 15.34 2.04 19.36
C GLU A 435 14.23 2.38 18.36
N LEU A 436 14.34 3.51 17.65
CA LEU A 436 13.30 3.98 16.74
C LEU A 436 13.48 3.38 15.33
N PRO A 437 12.45 2.69 14.78
CA PRO A 437 12.51 2.09 13.44
C PRO A 437 12.76 3.12 12.33
N TYR A 438 12.26 4.34 12.55
CA TYR A 438 12.44 5.48 11.66
C TYR A 438 12.81 6.70 12.48
N LYS A 439 13.83 7.44 12.03
CA LYS A 439 14.30 8.66 12.69
C LYS A 439 14.02 9.85 11.79
N ALA A 440 13.27 10.83 12.28
CA ALA A 440 13.00 12.06 11.56
C ALA A 440 14.30 12.82 11.29
N LEU A 441 14.50 13.18 10.02
CA LEU A 441 15.62 14.01 9.60
C LEU A 441 15.50 15.41 10.22
N PHE A 442 16.63 15.95 10.67
CA PHE A 442 16.76 17.28 11.28
C PHE A 442 15.92 17.51 12.56
N TYR A 443 15.52 16.46 13.29
CA TYR A 443 14.97 16.65 14.64
C TYR A 443 16.01 17.32 15.55
N PRO A 444 15.66 18.33 16.37
CA PRO A 444 14.32 18.89 16.60
C PRO A 444 13.92 20.05 15.68
N TYR A 445 14.86 20.62 14.92
CA TYR A 445 14.65 21.83 14.13
C TYR A 445 13.56 21.67 13.07
N GLY A 446 13.54 20.54 12.36
CA GLY A 446 12.50 20.23 11.36
C GLY A 446 11.10 20.20 11.96
N THR A 447 10.94 19.64 13.17
CA THR A 447 9.63 19.60 13.85
C THR A 447 9.22 20.97 14.38
N TRP A 448 10.15 21.77 14.90
CA TRP A 448 9.86 23.15 15.29
C TRP A 448 9.50 24.02 14.09
N PHE A 449 10.15 23.80 12.94
CA PHE A 449 9.77 24.44 11.68
C PHE A 449 8.32 24.13 11.33
N VAL A 450 7.90 22.86 11.36
CA VAL A 450 6.49 22.45 11.12
C VAL A 450 5.54 23.20 12.05
N VAL A 451 5.79 23.21 13.35
CA VAL A 451 4.90 23.91 14.30
C VAL A 451 4.83 25.40 14.01
N PHE A 452 5.99 26.04 13.78
CA PHE A 452 6.07 27.48 13.54
C PHE A 452 5.40 27.88 12.22
N ILE A 453 5.79 27.25 11.10
CA ILE A 453 5.34 27.64 9.76
C ILE A 453 3.84 27.42 9.62
N ASN A 454 3.30 26.30 10.12
CA ASN A 454 1.87 26.02 10.06
C ASN A 454 1.07 26.99 10.91
N THR A 455 1.51 27.28 12.13
CA THR A 455 0.85 28.26 13.00
C THR A 455 0.88 29.65 12.37
N PHE A 456 2.02 30.05 11.82
CA PHE A 456 2.19 31.32 11.13
C PHE A 456 1.27 31.41 9.90
N LEU A 457 1.27 30.39 9.04
CA LEU A 457 0.46 30.36 7.82
C LEU A 457 -1.05 30.36 8.11
N THR A 458 -1.50 29.64 9.15
CA THR A 458 -2.90 29.72 9.61
C THR A 458 -3.29 31.13 10.06
N LEU A 459 -2.41 31.83 10.78
CA LEU A 459 -2.72 33.17 11.29
C LEU A 459 -2.66 34.25 10.20
N ILE A 460 -1.72 34.12 9.27
CA ILE A 460 -1.54 35.09 8.19
C ILE A 460 -2.47 34.83 7.00
N ALA A 461 -3.07 33.65 6.87
CA ALA A 461 -3.97 33.29 5.76
C ALA A 461 -5.00 34.38 5.41
N GLY A 462 -5.64 34.96 6.44
CA GLY A 462 -6.66 36.00 6.31
C GLY A 462 -6.14 37.43 6.40
N TYR A 463 -4.84 37.70 6.40
CA TYR A 463 -4.32 39.03 6.75
C TYR A 463 -4.78 40.17 5.84
N SER A 464 -5.15 39.86 4.59
CA SER A 464 -5.65 40.84 3.62
C SER A 464 -6.93 41.54 4.10
N VAL A 465 -7.70 40.93 4.99
CA VAL A 465 -8.92 41.53 5.59
C VAL A 465 -8.62 42.74 6.48
N PHE A 466 -7.34 43.04 6.74
CA PHE A 466 -6.89 44.17 7.54
C PHE A 466 -6.23 45.30 6.74
N ILE A 467 -5.94 45.11 5.44
CA ILE A 467 -5.07 46.01 4.67
C ILE A 467 -5.82 47.23 4.11
N ASP A 468 -7.06 47.03 3.65
CA ASP A 468 -7.87 48.08 2.99
C ASP A 468 -9.18 48.37 3.75
N GLY A 469 -9.10 48.37 5.09
CA GLY A 469 -10.25 48.42 5.99
C GLY A 469 -10.69 47.02 6.46
N PHE A 470 -11.52 46.96 7.50
CA PHE A 470 -11.94 45.69 8.10
C PHE A 470 -13.08 45.02 7.30
N ASP A 471 -12.75 43.99 6.53
CA ASP A 471 -13.76 43.12 5.89
C ASP A 471 -14.29 42.11 6.92
N ALA A 472 -15.42 42.44 7.55
CA ALA A 472 -16.04 41.57 8.55
C ALA A 472 -16.44 40.20 8.00
N VAL A 473 -16.88 40.12 6.74
CA VAL A 473 -17.29 38.85 6.11
C VAL A 473 -16.06 38.01 5.80
N GLY A 474 -15.04 38.62 5.18
CA GLY A 474 -13.75 37.98 4.94
C GLY A 474 -13.08 37.51 6.22
N PHE A 475 -13.13 38.30 7.30
CA PHE A 475 -12.57 37.93 8.60
C PHE A 475 -13.23 36.67 9.16
N VAL A 476 -14.57 36.60 9.15
CA VAL A 476 -15.28 35.40 9.61
C VAL A 476 -14.90 34.21 8.75
N VAL A 477 -14.93 34.33 7.42
CA VAL A 477 -14.62 33.19 6.53
C VAL A 477 -13.19 32.68 6.70
N ASN A 478 -12.19 33.57 6.80
CA ASN A 478 -10.79 33.18 6.91
C ASN A 478 -10.41 32.63 8.30
N TYR A 479 -11.07 33.10 9.38
CA TYR A 479 -10.69 32.74 10.75
C TYR A 479 -11.68 31.82 11.48
N ILE A 480 -12.83 31.47 10.87
CA ILE A 480 -13.82 30.57 11.48
C ILE A 480 -13.22 29.21 11.86
N VAL A 481 -12.28 28.69 11.07
CA VAL A 481 -11.65 27.39 11.35
C VAL A 481 -10.84 27.43 12.64
N VAL A 482 -10.10 28.51 12.87
CA VAL A 482 -9.34 28.73 14.11
C VAL A 482 -10.30 28.83 15.29
N ALA A 483 -11.38 29.61 15.15
CA ALA A 483 -12.38 29.78 16.19
C ALA A 483 -13.06 28.44 16.54
N VAL A 484 -13.48 27.67 15.53
CA VAL A 484 -14.11 26.35 15.71
C VAL A 484 -13.15 25.39 16.42
N PHE A 485 -11.88 25.32 15.98
CA PHE A 485 -10.88 24.47 16.63
C PHE A 485 -10.69 24.82 18.11
N VAL A 486 -10.56 26.12 18.45
CA VAL A 486 -10.40 26.59 19.82
C VAL A 486 -11.64 26.31 20.66
N VAL A 487 -12.85 26.54 20.12
CA VAL A 487 -14.11 26.25 20.82
C VAL A 487 -14.26 24.76 21.10
N LEU A 488 -13.93 23.89 20.13
CA LEU A 488 -13.94 22.44 20.33
C LEU A 488 -12.93 22.02 21.40
N PHE A 489 -11.72 22.60 21.39
CA PHE A 489 -10.67 22.29 22.35
C PHE A 489 -11.03 22.71 23.77
N VAL A 490 -11.38 23.99 23.95
CA VAL A 490 -11.74 24.55 25.25
C VAL A 490 -13.03 23.93 25.77
N GLY A 491 -14.04 23.77 24.90
CA GLY A 491 -15.32 23.16 25.25
C GLY A 491 -15.16 21.74 25.76
N TRP A 492 -14.44 20.88 25.03
CA TRP A 492 -14.18 19.51 25.48
C TRP A 492 -13.35 19.48 26.77
N LYS A 493 -12.33 20.35 26.87
CA LYS A 493 -11.48 20.44 28.06
C LYS A 493 -12.26 20.83 29.30
N ILE A 494 -13.21 21.76 29.20
CA ILE A 494 -14.07 22.16 30.32
C ILE A 494 -15.06 21.04 30.68
N ILE A 495 -15.75 20.48 29.69
CA ILE A 495 -16.80 19.46 29.90
C ILE A 495 -16.22 18.15 30.46
N LYS A 496 -15.12 17.68 29.88
CA LYS A 496 -14.48 16.41 30.24
C LYS A 496 -13.34 16.56 31.24
N ARG A 497 -13.00 17.80 31.63
CA ARG A 497 -11.93 18.14 32.60
C ARG A 497 -10.61 17.45 32.27
N THR A 498 -10.26 17.40 30.99
CA THR A 498 -9.05 16.72 30.53
C THR A 498 -7.81 17.49 30.96
N LYS A 499 -6.71 16.76 31.16
CA LYS A 499 -5.41 17.32 31.50
C LYS A 499 -4.39 16.91 30.46
N MET A 500 -3.37 17.74 30.33
CA MET A 500 -2.22 17.44 29.48
C MET A 500 -1.47 16.25 30.11
N VAL A 501 -1.22 15.19 29.35
CA VAL A 501 -0.63 13.93 29.86
C VAL A 501 0.81 14.14 30.33
N PRO A 502 1.19 13.96 31.61
CA PRO A 502 2.57 14.16 32.06
C PRO A 502 3.59 13.35 31.24
N LEU A 503 4.80 13.89 30.96
CA LEU A 503 5.77 13.23 30.07
C LEU A 503 6.18 11.82 30.53
N MET A 504 6.22 11.57 31.84
CA MET A 504 6.49 10.25 32.42
C MET A 504 5.30 9.28 32.34
N GLU A 505 4.08 9.79 32.15
CA GLU A 505 2.84 9.01 32.05
C GLU A 505 2.40 8.80 30.60
N VAL A 506 3.10 9.41 29.65
CA VAL A 506 2.83 9.17 28.22
C VAL A 506 3.03 7.69 27.95
N ASP A 507 1.96 7.01 27.59
CA ASP A 507 2.01 5.59 27.24
C ASP A 507 2.84 5.41 25.96
N LEU A 508 4.02 4.77 26.07
CA LEU A 508 4.90 4.42 24.95
C LEU A 508 4.90 2.90 24.64
N LEU A 509 4.03 2.12 25.29
CA LEU A 509 4.03 0.66 25.24
C LEU A 509 2.83 0.11 24.45
N THR A 510 1.61 0.57 24.74
CA THR A 510 0.39 -0.02 24.17
C THR A 510 0.36 0.13 22.65
N GLY A 511 0.11 -0.95 21.90
CA GLY A 511 0.06 -0.89 20.43
C GLY A 511 1.39 -0.52 19.77
N ARG A 512 2.50 -0.51 20.52
CA ARG A 512 3.86 -0.47 19.97
C ARG A 512 4.09 -1.81 19.27
N ARG A 513 4.51 -1.77 18.00
CA ARG A 513 5.07 -2.97 17.37
C ARG A 513 6.53 -3.04 17.78
N ASP A 514 6.81 -3.81 18.82
CA ASP A 514 8.17 -4.12 19.21
C ASP A 514 8.79 -5.01 18.15
N ILE A 515 9.53 -4.40 17.24
CA ILE A 515 10.59 -5.12 16.57
C ILE A 515 11.68 -5.21 17.62
N SER A 516 11.85 -6.38 18.23
CA SER A 516 12.99 -6.55 19.12
C SER A 516 14.23 -6.16 18.32
N GLN A 517 15.15 -5.39 18.91
CA GLN A 517 16.36 -4.99 18.20
C GLN A 517 17.14 -6.22 17.71
N GLN A 518 17.01 -7.36 18.40
CA GLN A 518 17.45 -8.68 17.94
C GLN A 518 16.70 -9.22 16.71
N GLN A 519 15.43 -8.91 16.51
CA GLN A 519 14.64 -9.30 15.34
C GLN A 519 14.88 -8.36 14.15
N PHE A 520 15.07 -7.07 14.38
CA PHE A 520 15.55 -6.14 13.35
C PHE A 520 17.00 -6.42 12.96
N GLU A 521 17.88 -6.69 13.93
CA GLU A 521 19.25 -7.14 13.68
C GLU A 521 19.27 -8.53 13.05
N LYS A 522 18.41 -9.48 13.47
CA LYS A 522 18.25 -10.76 12.76
C LYS A 522 17.70 -10.56 11.36
N GLU A 523 16.77 -9.65 11.11
CA GLU A 523 16.20 -9.41 9.77
C GLU A 523 17.17 -8.63 8.88
N ILE A 524 17.96 -7.71 9.44
CA ILE A 524 19.07 -7.05 8.73
C ILE A 524 20.16 -8.06 8.46
N MET A 525 20.66 -8.83 9.45
CA MET A 525 21.65 -9.89 9.28
C MET A 525 21.14 -11.04 8.38
N ALA A 526 19.83 -11.32 8.38
CA ALA A 526 19.20 -12.24 7.44
C ALA A 526 19.01 -11.62 6.05
N SER A 527 19.14 -10.29 5.92
CA SER A 527 19.15 -9.58 4.63
C SER A 527 20.55 -9.20 4.15
N THR A 528 21.55 -9.23 5.04
CA THR A 528 22.97 -8.91 4.84
C THR A 528 23.82 -9.99 5.54
N GLY A 529 24.33 -10.94 4.77
CA GLY A 529 25.11 -12.06 5.29
C GLY A 529 25.34 -13.14 4.22
N LYS A 530 25.79 -14.32 4.63
CA LYS A 530 25.95 -15.48 3.73
C LYS A 530 24.67 -16.31 3.71
N HIS A 531 24.15 -16.59 2.53
CA HIS A 531 22.91 -17.35 2.35
C HIS A 531 23.10 -18.51 1.39
N VAL A 532 22.46 -19.64 1.71
CA VAL A 532 22.41 -20.81 0.84
C VAL A 532 20.99 -21.35 0.80
N VAL A 533 20.46 -21.46 -0.41
CA VAL A 533 19.10 -21.97 -0.68
C VAL A 533 19.22 -23.38 -1.21
N PHE A 534 18.56 -24.34 -0.55
CA PHE A 534 18.50 -25.71 -1.01
C PHE A 534 17.22 -25.99 -1.77
N ASP A 535 17.34 -26.66 -2.91
CA ASP A 535 16.28 -27.53 -3.36
C ASP A 535 16.04 -28.67 -2.36
N VAL A 536 14.79 -29.05 -2.15
CA VAL A 536 14.45 -30.05 -1.13
C VAL A 536 14.24 -31.43 -1.71
N VAL A 537 13.23 -31.62 -2.56
CA VAL A 537 12.87 -32.97 -3.04
C VAL A 537 13.72 -33.32 -4.24
N GLY A 538 14.40 -34.47 -4.20
CA GLY A 538 15.43 -34.84 -5.18
C GLY A 538 16.84 -34.52 -4.68
N THR A 539 17.01 -33.35 -4.05
CA THR A 539 18.28 -32.92 -3.44
C THR A 539 18.42 -33.37 -1.99
N CYS A 540 17.72 -32.72 -1.04
CA CYS A 540 17.81 -33.05 0.39
C CYS A 540 16.96 -34.26 0.78
N VAL A 541 15.91 -34.57 0.02
CA VAL A 541 14.96 -35.65 0.30
C VAL A 541 15.01 -36.66 -0.85
N SER A 542 15.13 -37.93 -0.51
CA SER A 542 15.34 -39.02 -1.46
C SER A 542 14.03 -39.60 -2.00
N TYR A 543 14.05 -39.98 -3.28
CA TYR A 543 12.95 -40.71 -3.93
C TYR A 543 12.92 -42.22 -3.63
N GLU A 544 13.86 -42.76 -2.84
CA GLU A 544 13.95 -44.22 -2.62
C GLU A 544 12.68 -44.81 -2.00
N ALA A 545 11.98 -44.12 -1.09
CA ALA A 545 10.72 -44.63 -0.55
C ALA A 545 9.64 -44.82 -1.64
N PHE A 546 9.58 -43.90 -2.61
CA PHE A 546 8.68 -44.01 -3.75
C PHE A 546 9.07 -45.15 -4.69
N PHE A 547 10.35 -45.29 -5.04
CA PHE A 547 10.81 -46.39 -5.89
C PHE A 547 10.61 -47.76 -5.25
N ASN A 548 10.89 -47.88 -3.94
CA ASN A 548 10.65 -49.10 -3.18
C ASN A 548 9.16 -49.44 -3.10
N GLY A 549 8.30 -48.42 -2.97
CA GLY A 549 6.85 -48.58 -3.04
C GLY A 549 6.39 -49.17 -4.37
N ILE A 550 6.94 -48.68 -5.49
CA ILE A 550 6.64 -49.21 -6.83
C ILE A 550 7.10 -50.66 -6.96
N GLU A 551 8.34 -50.95 -6.57
CA GLU A 551 8.89 -52.31 -6.60
C GLU A 551 8.01 -53.28 -5.80
N ALA A 552 7.63 -52.90 -4.57
CA ALA A 552 6.84 -53.74 -3.68
C ALA A 552 5.41 -53.99 -4.18
N ARG A 553 4.76 -53.00 -4.78
CA ARG A 553 3.33 -53.10 -5.16
C ARG A 553 3.10 -53.54 -6.61
N MET A 554 4.01 -53.20 -7.54
CA MET A 554 3.84 -53.47 -8.97
C MET A 554 5.08 -54.04 -9.65
N GLY A 555 6.16 -54.33 -8.92
CA GLY A 555 7.45 -54.73 -9.50
C GLY A 555 7.35 -55.95 -10.43
N ASP A 556 6.70 -57.02 -9.97
CA ASP A 556 6.57 -58.25 -10.76
C ASP A 556 5.70 -58.04 -12.01
N ARG A 557 4.61 -57.27 -11.90
CA ARG A 557 3.71 -56.96 -13.03
C ARG A 557 4.42 -56.14 -14.10
N LEU A 558 5.18 -55.14 -13.69
CA LEU A 558 5.94 -54.30 -14.61
C LEU A 558 7.06 -55.09 -15.29
N ARG A 559 7.77 -55.94 -14.55
CA ARG A 559 8.84 -56.79 -15.10
C ARG A 559 8.31 -57.81 -16.12
N ALA A 560 7.10 -58.34 -15.93
CA ALA A 560 6.45 -59.24 -16.89
C ALA A 560 6.21 -58.59 -18.26
N GLU A 561 6.04 -57.27 -18.30
CA GLU A 561 5.84 -56.46 -19.51
C GLU A 561 7.17 -55.85 -20.02
N GLY A 562 8.32 -56.27 -19.46
CA GLY A 562 9.64 -55.76 -19.83
C GLY A 562 9.96 -54.36 -19.28
N ILE A 563 9.15 -53.83 -18.37
CA ILE A 563 9.31 -52.48 -17.81
C ILE A 563 10.05 -52.58 -16.47
N LYS A 564 11.19 -51.87 -16.36
CA LYS A 564 11.89 -51.74 -15.07
C LYS A 564 11.09 -50.84 -14.12
N PRO A 565 10.73 -51.29 -12.90
CA PRO A 565 9.90 -50.51 -11.98
C PRO A 565 10.45 -49.12 -11.66
N ARG A 566 11.77 -49.02 -11.43
CA ARG A 566 12.46 -47.73 -11.21
C ARG A 566 12.36 -46.80 -12.43
N LEU A 567 12.46 -47.34 -13.64
CA LEU A 567 12.33 -46.55 -14.87
C LEU A 567 10.90 -46.02 -15.04
N PHE A 568 9.90 -46.84 -14.71
CA PHE A 568 8.50 -46.38 -14.71
C PHE A 568 8.28 -45.26 -13.69
N GLY A 569 8.76 -45.42 -12.46
CA GLY A 569 8.67 -44.39 -11.42
C GLY A 569 9.35 -43.09 -11.84
N PHE A 570 10.55 -43.20 -12.42
CA PHE A 570 11.30 -42.06 -12.93
C PHE A 570 10.52 -41.35 -14.05
N ALA A 571 10.07 -42.07 -15.07
CA ALA A 571 9.29 -41.52 -16.17
C ALA A 571 8.00 -40.83 -15.70
N TRP A 572 7.35 -41.39 -14.67
CA TRP A 572 6.13 -40.82 -14.12
C TRP A 572 6.37 -39.50 -13.37
N MET A 573 7.41 -39.46 -12.54
CA MET A 573 7.80 -38.25 -11.81
C MET A 573 8.24 -37.14 -12.77
N GLU A 574 9.14 -37.43 -13.70
CA GLU A 574 9.64 -36.47 -14.70
C GLU A 574 8.51 -35.93 -15.58
N ALA A 575 7.56 -36.78 -15.97
CA ALA A 575 6.39 -36.33 -16.72
C ALA A 575 5.55 -35.35 -15.89
N ALA A 576 5.34 -35.61 -14.60
CA ALA A 576 4.57 -34.71 -13.75
C ALA A 576 5.26 -33.35 -13.55
N GLU A 577 6.58 -33.33 -13.31
CA GLU A 577 7.35 -32.08 -13.19
C GLU A 577 7.33 -31.27 -14.49
N ARG A 578 7.46 -31.95 -15.63
CA ARG A 578 7.35 -31.32 -16.96
C ARG A 578 5.97 -30.74 -17.20
N GLU A 579 4.89 -31.49 -16.94
CA GLU A 579 3.53 -30.99 -17.14
C GLU A 579 3.22 -29.80 -16.19
N CYS A 580 3.69 -29.83 -14.95
CA CYS A 580 3.58 -28.68 -14.04
C CYS A 580 4.26 -27.44 -14.63
N SER A 581 5.47 -27.61 -15.16
CA SER A 581 6.23 -26.53 -15.80
C SER A 581 5.55 -25.98 -17.05
N TYR A 582 4.97 -26.85 -17.89
CA TYR A 582 4.28 -26.44 -19.12
C TYR A 582 2.96 -25.73 -18.84
N LEU A 583 2.21 -26.23 -17.87
CA LEU A 583 0.96 -25.60 -17.43
C LEU A 583 1.22 -24.19 -16.89
N ASP A 584 2.24 -24.04 -16.03
CA ASP A 584 2.68 -22.74 -15.54
C ASP A 584 3.05 -21.77 -16.68
N ARG A 585 3.91 -22.21 -17.61
CA ARG A 585 4.31 -21.41 -18.79
C ARG A 585 3.15 -21.04 -19.70
N SER A 586 2.06 -21.81 -19.69
CA SER A 586 0.82 -21.51 -20.42
C SER A 586 -0.12 -20.54 -19.69
N GLY A 587 0.27 -20.05 -18.52
CA GLY A 587 -0.51 -19.14 -17.68
C GLY A 587 -1.48 -19.85 -16.72
N ARG A 588 -1.33 -21.15 -16.52
CA ARG A 588 -2.20 -21.96 -15.66
C ARG A 588 -1.36 -22.78 -14.67
N TYR A 589 -1.17 -22.27 -13.46
CA TYR A 589 -0.55 -23.06 -12.40
C TYR A 589 -1.49 -24.15 -11.88
N VAL A 590 -0.97 -25.37 -11.74
CA VAL A 590 -1.68 -26.52 -11.16
C VAL A 590 -0.75 -27.19 -10.15
N PRO A 591 -1.17 -27.38 -8.87
CA PRO A 591 -0.35 -28.03 -7.86
C PRO A 591 0.12 -29.42 -8.29
N PHE A 592 1.35 -29.79 -7.93
CA PHE A 592 2.02 -31.02 -8.36
C PHE A 592 1.13 -32.26 -8.20
N TRP A 593 0.43 -32.40 -7.08
CA TRP A 593 -0.40 -33.58 -6.81
C TRP A 593 -1.61 -33.73 -7.72
N ASN A 594 -2.15 -32.60 -8.19
CA ASN A 594 -3.27 -32.57 -9.12
C ASN A 594 -2.82 -32.95 -10.54
N VAL A 595 -1.51 -33.02 -10.78
CA VAL A 595 -0.89 -33.48 -12.03
C VAL A 595 -0.35 -34.91 -11.88
N PHE A 596 0.36 -35.18 -10.79
CA PHE A 596 1.07 -36.43 -10.53
C PHE A 596 0.15 -37.65 -10.55
N GLN A 597 -0.89 -37.69 -9.70
CA GLN A 597 -1.78 -38.87 -9.63
C GLN A 597 -2.54 -39.12 -10.94
N PRO A 598 -3.16 -38.11 -11.60
CA PRO A 598 -3.90 -38.34 -12.84
C PRO A 598 -3.03 -38.82 -14.02
N LEU A 599 -1.72 -38.54 -14.01
CA LEU A 599 -0.82 -38.97 -15.08
C LEU A 599 -0.47 -40.46 -15.03
N PHE A 600 -0.69 -41.15 -13.92
CA PHE A 600 -0.27 -42.54 -13.71
C PHE A 600 -0.62 -43.48 -14.88
N PHE A 601 -1.89 -43.53 -15.28
CA PHE A 601 -2.34 -44.40 -16.38
C PHE A 601 -1.81 -43.96 -17.76
N ARG A 602 -1.61 -42.65 -17.94
CA ARG A 602 -1.01 -42.13 -19.17
C ARG A 602 0.44 -42.61 -19.31
N ILE A 603 1.18 -42.65 -18.21
CA ILE A 603 2.58 -43.11 -18.21
C ILE A 603 2.66 -44.61 -18.40
N LEU A 604 1.73 -45.40 -17.86
CA LEU A 604 1.63 -46.83 -18.19
C LEU A 604 1.44 -47.06 -19.69
N TRP A 605 0.54 -46.30 -20.32
CA TRP A 605 0.38 -46.34 -21.79
C TRP A 605 1.67 -45.97 -22.52
N MET A 606 2.31 -44.86 -22.14
CA MET A 606 3.56 -44.41 -22.75
C MET A 606 4.72 -45.39 -22.52
N ALA A 607 4.68 -46.17 -21.43
CA ALA A 607 5.64 -47.22 -21.14
C ALA A 607 5.38 -48.53 -21.92
N GLY A 608 4.33 -48.59 -22.75
CA GLY A 608 4.03 -49.71 -23.64
C GLY A 608 2.83 -50.56 -23.25
N ILE A 609 2.18 -50.28 -22.11
CA ILE A 609 1.01 -51.03 -21.65
C ILE A 609 -0.23 -50.65 -22.46
N GLN A 610 -0.74 -51.59 -23.27
CA GLN A 610 -1.88 -51.32 -24.17
C GLN A 610 -3.21 -51.06 -23.44
N GLU A 611 -3.43 -51.69 -22.28
CA GLU A 611 -4.66 -51.50 -21.51
C GLU A 611 -4.35 -51.06 -20.06
N PRO A 612 -3.90 -49.81 -19.83
CA PRO A 612 -3.41 -49.36 -18.51
C PRO A 612 -4.38 -49.54 -17.36
N ARG A 613 -5.69 -49.34 -17.61
CA ARG A 613 -6.75 -49.46 -16.60
C ARG A 613 -7.15 -50.92 -16.31
N LYS A 614 -6.74 -51.88 -17.14
CA LYS A 614 -6.80 -53.31 -16.78
C LYS A 614 -5.51 -53.73 -16.07
N PHE A 615 -4.39 -53.12 -16.45
CA PHE A 615 -3.08 -53.40 -15.88
C PHE A 615 -2.84 -52.79 -14.49
N ALA A 616 -3.60 -51.79 -14.05
CA ALA A 616 -3.49 -51.23 -12.70
C ALA A 616 -4.82 -50.62 -12.27
N THR A 617 -5.00 -50.44 -10.96
CA THR A 617 -6.20 -49.82 -10.39
C THR A 617 -5.93 -48.39 -9.90
N ASP A 618 -6.99 -47.63 -9.66
CA ASP A 618 -6.86 -46.31 -9.01
C ASP A 618 -6.30 -46.44 -7.57
N GLU A 619 -6.53 -47.58 -6.91
CA GLU A 619 -5.92 -47.90 -5.62
C GLU A 619 -4.41 -48.10 -5.72
N ASP A 620 -3.93 -48.75 -6.78
CA ASP A 620 -2.48 -48.87 -7.04
C ASP A 620 -1.85 -47.47 -7.21
N ALA A 621 -2.49 -46.60 -7.99
CA ALA A 621 -2.03 -45.22 -8.17
C ALA A 621 -2.01 -44.44 -6.83
N ALA A 622 -3.08 -44.54 -6.04
CA ALA A 622 -3.19 -43.88 -4.75
C ALA A 622 -2.15 -44.41 -3.74
N PHE A 623 -1.87 -45.71 -3.75
CA PHE A 623 -0.83 -46.33 -2.91
C PHE A 623 0.54 -45.72 -3.22
N MET A 624 0.93 -45.62 -4.50
CA MET A 624 2.23 -45.04 -4.87
C MET A 624 2.34 -43.55 -4.53
N VAL A 625 1.26 -42.79 -4.69
CA VAL A 625 1.18 -41.39 -4.21
C VAL A 625 1.37 -41.33 -2.69
N GLY A 626 0.81 -42.30 -1.96
CA GLY A 626 1.04 -42.48 -0.52
C GLY A 626 2.50 -42.75 -0.17
N GLU A 627 3.20 -43.61 -0.92
CA GLU A 627 4.64 -43.87 -0.72
C GLU A 627 5.51 -42.64 -1.04
N TYR A 628 5.14 -41.85 -2.06
CA TYR A 628 5.77 -40.55 -2.32
C TYR A 628 5.50 -39.53 -1.19
N ARG A 629 4.47 -39.71 -0.37
CA ARG A 629 4.26 -38.89 0.84
C ARG A 629 5.09 -39.34 2.05
N LYS A 630 5.85 -40.42 1.91
CA LYS A 630 6.71 -41.00 2.96
C LYS A 630 8.20 -40.86 2.64
N LEU A 631 8.59 -39.96 1.74
CA LEU A 631 10.00 -39.73 1.44
C LEU A 631 10.76 -39.33 2.72
N ALA A 632 12.06 -39.61 2.71
CA ALA A 632 12.95 -39.35 3.85
C ALA A 632 14.13 -38.47 3.42
N ALA A 633 14.64 -37.67 4.36
CA ALA A 633 15.86 -36.90 4.14
C ALA A 633 17.03 -37.83 3.76
N ARG A 634 17.90 -37.37 2.87
CA ARG A 634 19.13 -38.08 2.51
C ARG A 634 20.10 -38.11 3.69
N PRO A 635 20.93 -39.16 3.80
CA PRO A 635 22.09 -39.13 4.68
C PRO A 635 22.95 -37.90 4.43
N GLY A 636 23.44 -37.26 5.50
CA GLY A 636 24.34 -36.10 5.40
C GLY A 636 23.67 -34.73 5.29
N VAL A 637 22.33 -34.62 5.12
CA VAL A 637 21.64 -33.31 5.11
C VAL A 637 21.84 -32.54 6.42
N GLN A 638 21.67 -33.23 7.55
CA GLN A 638 21.82 -32.62 8.88
C GLN A 638 23.25 -32.09 9.08
N GLU A 639 24.25 -32.88 8.71
CA GLU A 639 25.65 -32.50 8.81
C GLU A 639 26.02 -31.36 7.86
N CYS A 640 25.57 -31.44 6.59
CA CYS A 640 25.75 -30.38 5.59
C CYS A 640 25.22 -29.03 6.10
N TRP A 641 23.99 -29.01 6.61
CA TRP A 641 23.35 -27.78 7.08
C TRP A 641 23.96 -27.27 8.39
N ALA A 642 24.39 -28.18 9.28
CA ALA A 642 25.12 -27.81 10.49
C ALA A 642 26.43 -27.09 10.14
N ARG A 643 27.25 -27.66 9.24
CA ARG A 643 28.52 -27.05 8.79
C ARG A 643 28.32 -25.67 8.16
N LEU A 644 27.30 -25.52 7.31
CA LEU A 644 26.97 -24.22 6.70
C LEU A 644 26.56 -23.18 7.76
N ARG A 645 25.75 -23.57 8.74
CA ARG A 645 25.34 -22.69 9.85
C ARG A 645 26.53 -22.29 10.73
N GLU A 646 27.41 -23.23 11.05
CA GLU A 646 28.66 -22.96 11.80
C GLU A 646 29.57 -21.98 11.04
N ALA A 647 29.58 -22.03 9.71
CA ALA A 647 30.30 -21.09 8.85
C ALA A 647 29.57 -19.74 8.63
N GLY A 648 28.47 -19.49 9.34
CA GLY A 648 27.72 -18.24 9.28
C GLY A 648 26.70 -18.14 8.15
N PHE A 649 26.36 -19.24 7.48
CA PHE A 649 25.31 -19.24 6.47
C PHE A 649 23.92 -19.34 7.09
N THR A 650 23.01 -18.50 6.64
CA THR A 650 21.57 -18.73 6.82
C THR A 650 21.09 -19.69 5.74
N VAL A 651 20.57 -20.84 6.18
CA VAL A 651 20.07 -21.89 5.29
C VAL A 651 18.58 -21.67 5.00
N TRP A 652 18.25 -21.69 3.71
CA TRP A 652 16.90 -21.59 3.16
C TRP A 652 16.56 -22.86 2.40
N ALA A 653 15.26 -23.10 2.19
CA ALA A 653 14.80 -24.20 1.38
C ALA A 653 13.69 -23.78 0.44
N VAL A 654 13.71 -24.30 -0.79
CA VAL A 654 12.67 -24.11 -1.79
C VAL A 654 12.20 -25.45 -2.34
N THR A 655 10.88 -25.64 -2.43
CA THR A 655 10.30 -26.90 -2.90
C THR A 655 9.07 -26.66 -3.79
N THR A 656 8.76 -27.63 -4.62
CA THR A 656 7.43 -27.78 -5.21
C THR A 656 6.56 -28.65 -4.30
N GLY A 657 5.33 -28.23 -3.98
CA GLY A 657 4.40 -28.95 -3.11
C GLY A 657 4.19 -28.35 -1.71
N ASP A 658 3.21 -28.92 -0.98
CA ASP A 658 2.78 -28.46 0.35
C ASP A 658 3.92 -28.37 1.40
N ALA A 659 3.96 -27.21 2.08
CA ALA A 659 5.02 -26.86 3.02
C ALA A 659 5.05 -27.74 4.28
N ALA A 660 3.89 -28.08 4.84
CA ALA A 660 3.81 -28.85 6.08
C ALA A 660 4.40 -30.25 5.90
N ARG A 661 4.15 -30.89 4.74
CA ARG A 661 4.74 -32.19 4.41
C ARG A 661 6.26 -32.12 4.29
N VAL A 662 6.77 -31.16 3.52
CA VAL A 662 8.20 -31.11 3.21
C VAL A 662 9.01 -30.72 4.45
N GLN A 663 8.49 -29.82 5.28
CA GLN A 663 9.08 -29.52 6.59
C GLN A 663 9.10 -30.76 7.49
N ARG A 664 8.04 -31.59 7.46
CA ARG A 664 8.01 -32.84 8.25
C ARG A 664 9.12 -33.82 7.87
N TYR A 665 9.52 -33.91 6.59
CA TYR A 665 10.62 -34.78 6.17
C TYR A 665 11.96 -34.36 6.81
N LEU A 666 12.22 -33.06 6.84
CA LEU A 666 13.43 -32.50 7.46
C LEU A 666 13.37 -32.61 8.99
N ALA A 667 12.23 -32.33 9.60
CA ALA A 667 12.05 -32.43 11.05
C ALA A 667 12.24 -33.87 11.56
N ASN A 668 11.72 -34.87 10.83
CA ASN A 668 11.91 -36.29 11.15
C ASN A 668 13.40 -36.71 11.13
N ALA A 669 14.24 -35.99 10.38
CA ALA A 669 15.68 -36.22 10.30
C ALA A 669 16.48 -35.34 11.28
N GLY A 670 15.82 -34.67 12.22
CA GLY A 670 16.48 -33.77 13.18
C GLY A 670 17.04 -32.50 12.53
N VAL A 671 16.55 -32.11 11.36
CA VAL A 671 16.97 -30.91 10.64
C VAL A 671 15.96 -29.79 10.91
N GLU A 672 16.33 -28.87 11.80
CA GLU A 672 15.52 -27.69 12.07
C GLU A 672 15.59 -26.71 10.91
N LEU A 673 14.45 -26.18 10.49
CA LEU A 673 14.35 -25.10 9.51
C LEU A 673 13.26 -24.12 9.93
N PRO A 674 13.59 -22.85 10.20
CA PRO A 674 12.59 -21.84 10.54
C PRO A 674 11.56 -21.68 9.41
N THR A 675 10.28 -21.51 9.76
CA THR A 675 9.19 -21.43 8.78
C THR A 675 9.38 -20.26 7.81
N GLU A 676 9.97 -19.17 8.28
CA GLU A 676 10.32 -17.98 7.49
C GLU A 676 11.38 -18.24 6.42
N ASN A 677 12.22 -19.28 6.60
CA ASN A 677 13.29 -19.66 5.68
C ASN A 677 12.86 -20.69 4.63
N PHE A 678 11.56 -20.99 4.59
CA PHE A 678 10.97 -21.99 3.71
C PHE A 678 10.09 -21.33 2.65
N VAL A 679 10.31 -21.66 1.38
CA VAL A 679 9.51 -21.16 0.26
C VAL A 679 8.93 -22.34 -0.52
N THR A 680 7.63 -22.31 -0.78
CA THR A 680 6.98 -23.28 -1.67
C THR A 680 6.48 -22.61 -2.94
N CYS A 681 6.68 -23.29 -4.07
CA CYS A 681 6.12 -22.94 -5.37
C CYS A 681 4.59 -22.82 -5.34
N ASP A 682 3.93 -23.59 -4.47
CA ASP A 682 2.47 -23.63 -4.35
C ASP A 682 1.90 -22.31 -3.79
N ASP A 683 2.61 -21.69 -2.82
CA ASP A 683 2.25 -20.38 -2.27
C ASP A 683 2.47 -19.25 -3.28
N LEU A 684 3.42 -19.44 -4.19
CA LEU A 684 3.72 -18.48 -5.26
C LEU A 684 2.76 -18.63 -6.44
N GLY A 685 2.14 -19.79 -6.61
CA GLY A 685 1.36 -20.13 -7.80
C GLY A 685 2.22 -20.17 -9.07
N ILE A 686 3.49 -20.56 -8.95
CA ILE A 686 4.47 -20.61 -10.04
C ILE A 686 5.29 -21.90 -9.91
N ALA A 687 5.54 -22.62 -11.00
CA ALA A 687 6.34 -23.85 -10.99
C ALA A 687 7.83 -23.59 -11.26
N LYS A 688 8.71 -24.38 -10.63
CA LYS A 688 10.11 -24.51 -11.11
C LYS A 688 10.11 -25.11 -12.52
N PRO A 689 11.03 -24.71 -13.43
CA PRO A 689 12.20 -23.84 -13.21
C PRO A 689 11.96 -22.36 -13.60
N SER A 690 10.76 -21.80 -13.41
CA SER A 690 10.52 -20.38 -13.69
C SER A 690 11.48 -19.48 -12.91
N LEU A 691 12.13 -18.53 -13.60
CA LEU A 691 13.09 -17.57 -13.00
C LEU A 691 12.45 -16.76 -11.85
N GLU A 692 11.13 -16.59 -11.88
CA GLU A 692 10.40 -15.84 -10.86
C GLU A 692 10.47 -16.50 -9.48
N VAL A 693 10.55 -17.84 -9.41
CA VAL A 693 10.71 -18.57 -8.14
C VAL A 693 12.03 -18.20 -7.49
N TYR A 694 13.13 -18.28 -8.22
CA TYR A 694 14.47 -17.98 -7.69
C TYR A 694 14.61 -16.49 -7.38
N LYS A 695 14.09 -15.59 -8.23
CA LYS A 695 14.08 -14.15 -7.96
C LYS A 695 13.26 -13.81 -6.71
N HIS A 696 12.14 -14.51 -6.48
CA HIS A 696 11.36 -14.34 -5.26
C HIS A 696 12.19 -14.68 -4.02
N VAL A 697 12.92 -15.80 -4.05
CA VAL A 697 13.79 -16.20 -2.94
C VAL A 697 14.95 -15.21 -2.78
N LEU A 698 15.61 -14.80 -3.86
CA LEU A 698 16.71 -13.81 -3.83
C LEU A 698 16.27 -12.47 -3.21
N ASN A 699 15.02 -12.06 -3.48
CA ASN A 699 14.43 -10.84 -2.92
C ASN A 699 14.12 -10.91 -1.42
N LYS A 700 14.23 -12.08 -0.79
CA LYS A 700 14.14 -12.22 0.67
C LYS A 700 15.38 -11.65 1.37
N PHE A 701 16.51 -11.62 0.68
CA PHE A 701 17.80 -11.15 1.20
C PHE A 701 18.54 -10.27 0.16
N PRO A 702 17.97 -9.09 -0.19
CA PRO A 702 18.48 -8.27 -1.29
C PRO A 702 19.91 -7.75 -1.06
N GLY A 703 20.33 -7.58 0.19
CA GLY A 703 21.65 -7.09 0.60
C GLY A 703 22.66 -8.16 0.96
N ALA A 704 22.40 -9.45 0.66
CA ALA A 704 23.28 -10.55 1.01
C ALA A 704 24.66 -10.43 0.32
N ASP A 705 25.72 -10.75 1.07
CA ASP A 705 27.10 -10.75 0.58
C ASP A 705 27.36 -11.99 -0.29
N GLU A 706 26.85 -13.14 0.15
CA GLU A 706 27.00 -14.43 -0.53
C GLU A 706 25.62 -15.05 -0.75
N LYS A 707 25.34 -15.45 -2.00
CA LYS A 707 24.03 -15.93 -2.43
C LYS A 707 24.20 -17.24 -3.17
N TRP A 708 24.10 -18.35 -2.46
CA TRP A 708 24.25 -19.68 -3.02
C TRP A 708 22.92 -20.37 -3.25
N PHE A 709 22.85 -21.18 -4.31
CA PHE A 709 21.78 -22.12 -4.55
C PHE A 709 22.36 -23.52 -4.74
N ALA A 710 21.86 -24.47 -3.96
CA ALA A 710 22.34 -25.84 -3.86
C ALA A 710 21.27 -26.82 -4.33
N ALA A 711 21.59 -27.64 -5.32
CA ALA A 711 20.69 -28.69 -5.81
C ALA A 711 21.44 -29.92 -6.35
N ALA A 712 20.79 -31.07 -6.39
CA ALA A 712 21.23 -32.26 -7.11
C ALA A 712 20.69 -32.30 -8.54
N HIS A 713 19.86 -31.31 -8.91
CA HIS A 713 19.32 -31.10 -10.24
C HIS A 713 20.07 -29.99 -10.98
N MET A 714 20.63 -30.30 -12.15
CA MET A 714 21.38 -29.33 -12.95
C MET A 714 20.49 -28.25 -13.56
N TRP A 715 19.25 -28.59 -13.91
CA TRP A 715 18.29 -27.58 -14.39
C TRP A 715 17.98 -26.54 -13.31
N ASP A 716 17.97 -26.93 -12.04
CA ASP A 716 17.63 -26.06 -10.91
C ASP A 716 18.80 -25.12 -10.58
N THR A 717 20.03 -25.65 -10.58
CA THR A 717 21.25 -24.84 -10.43
C THR A 717 21.47 -23.88 -11.59
N SER A 718 21.16 -24.30 -12.82
CA SER A 718 21.24 -23.45 -14.02
C SER A 718 20.27 -22.26 -13.95
N ALA A 719 19.00 -22.51 -13.61
CA ALA A 719 17.99 -21.46 -13.47
C ALA A 719 18.30 -20.50 -12.31
N ALA A 720 18.77 -21.03 -11.17
CA ALA A 720 19.20 -20.21 -10.04
C ALA A 720 20.40 -19.31 -10.41
N LYS A 721 21.37 -19.83 -11.15
CA LYS A 721 22.51 -19.04 -11.63
C LYS A 721 22.07 -17.90 -12.55
N GLN A 722 21.13 -18.16 -13.46
CA GLN A 722 20.55 -17.12 -14.31
C GLN A 722 19.74 -16.07 -13.51
N ALA A 723 19.17 -16.45 -12.36
CA ALA A 723 18.48 -15.53 -11.46
C ALA A 723 19.44 -14.67 -10.60
N GLY A 724 20.73 -15.03 -10.52
CA GLY A 724 21.76 -14.27 -9.81
C GLY A 724 22.38 -14.96 -8.60
N PHE A 725 22.21 -16.28 -8.43
CA PHE A 725 22.91 -17.06 -7.41
C PHE A 725 24.27 -17.57 -7.90
N LYS A 726 25.21 -17.82 -6.99
CA LYS A 726 26.28 -18.82 -7.18
C LYS A 726 25.65 -20.21 -7.06
N ALA A 727 26.04 -21.13 -7.93
CA ALA A 727 25.43 -22.46 -8.02
C ALA A 727 26.36 -23.55 -7.46
N ALA A 728 25.82 -24.41 -6.60
CA ALA A 728 26.47 -25.60 -6.08
C ALA A 728 25.66 -26.84 -6.45
N TRP A 729 26.30 -27.82 -7.08
CA TRP A 729 25.67 -29.06 -7.50
C TRP A 729 26.29 -30.29 -6.84
N THR A 730 25.47 -31.31 -6.54
CA THR A 730 25.92 -32.61 -6.03
C THR A 730 25.53 -33.79 -6.90
N SER A 731 26.41 -34.77 -7.01
CA SER A 731 26.17 -36.04 -7.72
C SER A 731 25.27 -37.03 -6.96
N ASP A 732 24.68 -36.65 -5.81
CA ASP A 732 23.77 -37.49 -5.01
C ASP A 732 22.53 -38.00 -5.77
N TYR A 733 22.11 -37.30 -6.83
CA TYR A 733 20.96 -37.72 -7.67
C TYR A 733 21.33 -38.00 -9.13
N GLU A 734 21.66 -36.98 -9.92
CA GLU A 734 21.84 -37.10 -11.38
C GLU A 734 23.16 -37.77 -11.78
N LYS A 735 24.11 -37.91 -10.85
CA LYS A 735 25.45 -38.51 -10.99
C LYS A 735 26.40 -37.78 -11.93
N GLU A 736 25.93 -37.28 -13.07
CA GLU A 736 26.71 -36.50 -14.03
C GLU A 736 26.14 -35.08 -14.16
N PRO A 737 26.98 -34.04 -14.12
CA PRO A 737 26.51 -32.65 -14.17
C PRO A 737 26.21 -32.14 -15.58
N VAL A 738 26.63 -32.82 -16.66
CA VAL A 738 26.29 -32.47 -18.06
C VAL A 738 26.41 -30.95 -18.35
N THR A 739 27.54 -30.36 -17.99
CA THR A 739 27.75 -28.90 -18.00
C THR A 739 27.68 -28.27 -19.39
N GLU A 740 27.81 -29.08 -20.45
CA GLU A 740 27.62 -28.69 -21.84
C GLU A 740 26.16 -28.30 -22.17
N VAL A 741 25.19 -28.80 -21.40
CA VAL A 741 23.76 -28.46 -21.55
C VAL A 741 23.36 -27.36 -20.56
N PHE A 742 23.69 -27.54 -19.28
CA PHE A 742 23.16 -26.69 -18.20
C PHE A 742 24.08 -25.54 -17.81
N GLY A 743 25.30 -25.49 -18.37
CA GLY A 743 26.33 -24.52 -18.04
C GLY A 743 27.20 -24.95 -16.86
N LYS A 744 28.29 -24.20 -16.63
CA LYS A 744 29.21 -24.44 -15.52
C LYS A 744 28.63 -23.90 -14.20
N VAL A 745 28.63 -24.73 -13.16
CA VAL A 745 28.33 -24.32 -11.79
C VAL A 745 29.60 -23.88 -11.06
N ASP A 746 29.44 -23.18 -9.94
CA ASP A 746 30.56 -22.63 -9.17
C ASP A 746 31.17 -23.70 -8.24
N VAL A 747 30.37 -24.66 -7.77
CA VAL A 747 30.80 -25.82 -6.97
C VAL A 747 30.21 -27.11 -7.53
N LEU A 748 31.07 -28.13 -7.69
CA LEU A 748 30.70 -29.52 -7.95
C LEU A 748 31.15 -30.37 -6.76
N ALA A 749 30.28 -31.24 -6.26
CA ALA A 749 30.56 -32.12 -5.12
C ALA A 749 29.96 -33.51 -5.32
N ASP A 750 30.55 -34.53 -4.69
CA ASP A 750 30.07 -35.91 -4.76
C ASP A 750 29.06 -36.25 -3.66
N SER A 751 28.91 -35.36 -2.68
CA SER A 751 27.92 -35.48 -1.60
C SER A 751 27.47 -34.11 -1.08
N LEU A 752 26.33 -34.07 -0.38
CA LEU A 752 25.87 -32.89 0.35
C LEU A 752 26.91 -32.35 1.35
N VAL A 753 27.63 -33.22 2.06
CA VAL A 753 28.63 -32.81 3.05
C VAL A 753 29.83 -32.15 2.37
N GLU A 754 30.34 -32.77 1.29
CA GLU A 754 31.42 -32.16 0.49
C GLU A 754 30.97 -30.85 -0.18
N MET A 755 29.69 -30.76 -0.58
CA MET A 755 29.14 -29.52 -1.13
C MET A 755 29.23 -28.39 -0.11
N ALA A 756 28.87 -28.64 1.16
CA ALA A 756 29.02 -27.65 2.22
C ALA A 756 30.48 -27.18 2.36
N ASP A 757 31.43 -28.12 2.42
CA ASP A 757 32.86 -27.82 2.56
C ASP A 757 33.36 -26.94 1.40
N LYS A 758 32.95 -27.26 0.17
CA LYS A 758 33.33 -26.50 -1.03
C LYS A 758 32.67 -25.12 -1.11
N ILE A 759 31.40 -24.98 -0.70
CA ILE A 759 30.72 -23.68 -0.60
C ILE A 759 31.44 -22.78 0.41
N ILE A 760 31.80 -23.34 1.57
CA ILE A 760 32.50 -22.62 2.65
C ILE A 760 33.88 -22.17 2.15
N ALA A 761 34.64 -23.07 1.51
CA ALA A 761 35.95 -22.74 0.94
C ALA A 761 35.86 -21.62 -0.10
N ALA A 762 34.88 -21.69 -1.01
CA ALA A 762 34.68 -20.70 -2.07
C ALA A 762 34.17 -19.33 -1.56
N SER A 763 33.68 -19.25 -0.33
CA SER A 763 33.13 -18.03 0.30
C SER A 763 34.09 -17.39 1.32
N ASN A 764 35.32 -17.92 1.42
CA ASN A 764 36.41 -17.41 2.27
C ASN A 764 37.60 -16.87 1.45
N THR A 765 37.51 -16.95 0.13
CA THR A 765 38.40 -16.33 -0.87
C THR A 765 37.72 -15.11 -1.47
#